data_AF-A0A2V8AZU3-F1
#
_entry.id   AF-A0A2V8AZU3-F1
#
_cell.length_a   1.000
_cell.length_b   1.000
_cell.length_c   1.000
_cell.angle_alpha   90.00
_cell.angle_beta   90.00
_cell.angle_gamma   90.00
#
_symmetry.space_group_name_H-M   'P 1'
#
loop_
_entity.id
_entity.type
_entity.pdbx_description
1 polymer ?
#
loop_
_entity_poly.entity_id
_entity_poly.type
_entity_poly.pdbx_seq_one_letter_code
_entity_poly.pdbx_strand_id
1 'polypeptide(L)'
;MRFHDRADAGLKLASRLTSFANRHDVVVLALPRGGVPVAFEVARALKAPLDIFLVRKLGVPGHPELAMGAIASGGVRVLSEDLIDELGIPRAAVEQVAVRERLELERRERLYRGDRRLPMLRDRTIILIDDGLATGSTMEAAIAAVKQYQPARVVVASPVGAPETCHRLHALADDVICLDTPDQFQAVGLWYERFDQTTDEEVIDLLHRASQQVGADQRAGPDQRVGPDRRVGVNGDVAAGRTHRSAPTPTPLEIVRTHAQALTGDAHDYDALLNAVGDARLVLIGEGSHGTHEFYRERAFITERLISERGFAAVAVEADWPDAYRVNRYVRGASGDADAVAALADFERFPTWMWRNTDVVDFVGWLRAHNDTQPVERRVGFYGIDLYSLRASMAAVLNYLRQVDPDAAMRARQRYACFDQFSEELQSYGYAAHVGLTPTCEREVIAQLVEMQRQRAAYASRDGRVARDDFFYAEQNARLVTNAEQYYRSMFRGREESWNLRDRHMTDTIDELLRFLSSNGTARIVVWAHNSHLGDARATEMGRRGELNVGQLVRERFGADAVLIGQTTHAGTVTAASDWDQAAERKTVRPSMSGSYERLFHDSGLDRFLLPLRDDIALAGALADQRLERAIGVIYLPRTERISHYFAADIASQFDFVIHFDETTALEPLERTVGWEAGEAAETFPTGL
;
A
#
# COMPACT_ATOMS: atom_id res chain seq x y z
N MET A 1 -14.72 4.39 -28.51
CA MET A 1 -14.67 3.11 -29.25
C MET A 1 -14.25 2.01 -28.27
N ARG A 2 -14.96 0.88 -28.20
CA ARG A 2 -14.51 -0.28 -27.41
C ARG A 2 -13.86 -1.33 -28.31
N PHE A 3 -12.83 -1.99 -27.82
CA PHE A 3 -12.10 -3.07 -28.46
C PHE A 3 -12.48 -4.40 -27.83
N HIS A 4 -12.52 -5.47 -28.63
CA HIS A 4 -12.78 -6.81 -28.06
C HIS A 4 -11.61 -7.27 -27.20
N ASP A 5 -10.40 -7.22 -27.75
CA ASP A 5 -9.14 -7.56 -27.11
C ASP A 5 -7.98 -6.75 -27.73
N ARG A 6 -6.74 -7.01 -27.30
CA ARG A 6 -5.55 -6.33 -27.82
C ARG A 6 -5.27 -6.61 -29.30
N ALA A 7 -5.66 -7.78 -29.82
CA ALA A 7 -5.46 -8.11 -31.23
C ALA A 7 -6.44 -7.31 -32.12
N ASP A 8 -7.71 -7.22 -31.73
CA ASP A 8 -8.71 -6.37 -32.40
C ASP A 8 -8.26 -4.89 -32.42
N ALA A 9 -7.76 -4.39 -31.29
CA ALA A 9 -7.20 -3.05 -31.19
C ALA A 9 -6.00 -2.84 -32.14
N GLY A 10 -5.09 -3.82 -32.24
CA GLY A 10 -3.95 -3.79 -33.16
C GLY A 10 -4.36 -3.79 -34.63
N LEU A 11 -5.35 -4.60 -35.01
CA LEU A 11 -5.91 -4.61 -36.38
C LEU A 11 -6.52 -3.26 -36.77
N LYS A 12 -7.29 -2.65 -35.87
CA LYS A 12 -7.85 -1.31 -36.08
C LYS A 12 -6.75 -0.25 -36.15
N LEU A 13 -5.71 -0.35 -35.32
CA LEU A 13 -4.58 0.57 -35.31
C LEU A 13 -3.80 0.51 -36.62
N ALA A 14 -3.59 -0.70 -37.14
CA ALA A 14 -2.92 -0.93 -38.42
C ALA A 14 -3.59 -0.20 -39.59
N SER A 15 -4.93 -0.09 -39.58
CA SER A 15 -5.67 0.61 -40.64
C SER A 15 -5.31 2.10 -40.75
N ARG A 16 -4.86 2.72 -39.65
CA ARG A 16 -4.40 4.12 -39.61
C ARG A 16 -2.91 4.28 -39.94
N LEU A 17 -2.18 3.18 -40.02
CA LEU A 17 -0.73 3.16 -40.28
C LEU A 17 -0.39 2.69 -41.71
N THR A 18 -1.38 2.56 -42.60
CA THR A 18 -1.20 2.02 -43.95
C THR A 18 -0.17 2.76 -44.81
N SER A 19 0.09 4.05 -44.55
CA SER A 19 1.17 4.82 -45.20
C SER A 19 2.57 4.28 -44.93
N PHE A 20 2.73 3.42 -43.92
CA PHE A 20 3.99 2.78 -43.56
C PHE A 20 4.13 1.35 -44.14
N ALA A 21 3.11 0.83 -44.81
CA ALA A 21 3.10 -0.55 -45.28
C ALA A 21 4.14 -0.80 -46.40
N ASN A 22 4.79 -1.95 -46.35
CA ASN A 22 5.82 -2.41 -47.30
C ASN A 22 7.06 -1.50 -47.41
N ARG A 23 7.27 -0.62 -46.43
CA ARG A 23 8.48 0.20 -46.37
C ARG A 23 9.60 -0.55 -45.67
N HIS A 24 10.75 -0.66 -46.35
CA HIS A 24 11.93 -1.33 -45.80
C HIS A 24 12.66 -0.52 -44.73
N ASP A 25 12.31 0.75 -44.53
CA ASP A 25 12.87 1.63 -43.50
C ASP A 25 12.05 1.69 -42.21
N VAL A 26 10.96 0.93 -42.10
CA VAL A 26 10.09 0.93 -40.92
C VAL A 26 10.47 -0.22 -39.97
N VAL A 27 10.54 0.08 -38.68
CA VAL A 27 10.69 -0.92 -37.60
C VAL A 27 9.61 -0.67 -36.56
N VAL A 28 8.89 -1.73 -36.17
CA VAL A 28 7.87 -1.67 -35.11
C VAL A 28 8.49 -2.14 -33.80
N LEU A 29 8.43 -1.29 -32.78
CA LEU A 29 8.93 -1.55 -31.45
C LEU A 29 7.79 -1.54 -30.44
N ALA A 30 7.57 -2.66 -29.75
CA ALA A 30 6.53 -2.80 -28.74
C ALA A 30 7.04 -2.51 -27.33
N LEU A 31 6.29 -1.75 -26.54
CA LEU A 31 6.52 -1.63 -25.10
C LEU A 31 5.86 -2.83 -24.40
N PRO A 32 6.62 -3.72 -23.75
CA PRO A 32 6.06 -4.91 -23.12
C PRO A 32 5.40 -4.59 -21.77
N ARG A 33 4.42 -5.38 -21.33
CA ARG A 33 3.92 -6.60 -21.99
C ARG A 33 2.73 -6.35 -22.92
N GLY A 34 1.80 -5.51 -22.48
CA GLY A 34 0.52 -5.29 -23.16
C GLY A 34 0.63 -4.74 -24.59
N GLY A 35 1.65 -3.92 -24.90
CA GLY A 35 1.86 -3.40 -26.24
C GLY A 35 2.23 -4.46 -27.30
N VAL A 36 2.74 -5.64 -26.89
CA VAL A 36 3.24 -6.66 -27.84
C VAL A 36 2.13 -7.28 -28.70
N PRO A 37 1.00 -7.77 -28.15
CA PRO A 37 -0.14 -8.23 -28.96
C PRO A 37 -0.67 -7.20 -29.96
N VAL A 38 -0.73 -5.92 -29.57
CA VAL A 38 -1.16 -4.83 -30.46
C VAL A 38 -0.13 -4.64 -31.59
N ALA A 39 1.15 -4.55 -31.23
CA ALA A 39 2.24 -4.33 -32.17
C ALA A 39 2.43 -5.49 -33.15
N PHE A 40 2.14 -6.72 -32.73
CA PHE A 40 2.19 -7.90 -33.59
C PHE A 40 1.24 -7.77 -34.79
N GLU A 41 -0.01 -7.39 -34.53
CA GLU A 41 -1.02 -7.21 -35.58
C GLU A 41 -0.65 -6.04 -36.51
N VAL A 42 -0.12 -4.95 -35.96
CA VAL A 42 0.39 -3.81 -36.74
C VAL A 42 1.57 -4.21 -37.62
N ALA A 43 2.60 -4.84 -37.06
CA ALA A 43 3.78 -5.26 -37.81
C ALA A 43 3.43 -6.23 -38.94
N ARG A 44 2.51 -7.18 -38.70
CA ARG A 44 2.00 -8.11 -39.71
C ARG A 44 1.31 -7.37 -40.86
N ALA A 45 0.44 -6.42 -40.55
CA ALA A 45 -0.26 -5.63 -41.56
C ALA A 45 0.67 -4.73 -42.39
N LEU A 46 1.70 -4.17 -41.76
CA LEU A 46 2.68 -3.30 -42.43
C LEU A 46 3.78 -4.08 -43.16
N LYS A 47 3.91 -5.39 -42.91
CA LYS A 47 5.06 -6.22 -43.31
C LYS A 47 6.39 -5.63 -42.82
N ALA A 48 6.40 -5.12 -41.60
CA ALA A 48 7.57 -4.53 -40.96
C ALA A 48 8.13 -5.48 -39.88
N PRO A 49 9.45 -5.43 -39.61
CA PRO A 49 10.03 -6.17 -38.49
C PRO A 49 9.44 -5.69 -37.15
N LEU A 50 9.09 -6.65 -36.29
CA LEU A 50 8.66 -6.44 -34.92
C LEU A 50 9.78 -6.82 -33.96
N ASP A 51 10.03 -5.96 -32.98
CA ASP A 51 10.81 -6.29 -31.79
C ASP A 51 10.21 -5.57 -30.56
N ILE A 52 10.70 -5.88 -29.36
CA ILE A 52 10.37 -5.16 -28.13
C ILE A 52 11.27 -3.94 -27.94
N PHE A 53 10.91 -3.03 -27.05
CA PHE A 53 11.81 -1.99 -26.54
C PHE A 53 11.58 -1.84 -25.04
N LEU A 54 12.54 -2.29 -24.24
CA LEU A 54 12.43 -2.25 -22.78
C LEU A 54 12.92 -0.92 -22.25
N VAL A 55 12.18 -0.37 -21.29
CA VAL A 55 12.52 0.89 -20.64
C VAL A 55 12.30 0.74 -19.14
N ARG A 56 13.24 1.27 -18.35
CA ARG A 56 13.15 1.37 -16.89
C ARG A 56 13.38 2.82 -16.48
N LYS A 57 12.50 3.37 -15.65
CA LYS A 57 12.70 4.68 -15.02
C LYS A 57 13.81 4.58 -13.98
N LEU A 58 14.64 5.61 -13.90
CA LEU A 58 15.55 5.82 -12.78
C LEU A 58 14.84 6.75 -11.81
N GLY A 59 14.27 6.19 -10.76
CA GLY A 59 13.58 6.96 -9.72
C GLY A 59 14.55 7.69 -8.79
N VAL A 60 14.14 8.84 -8.24
CA VAL A 60 14.89 9.55 -7.21
C VAL A 60 15.10 8.62 -6.01
N PRO A 61 16.31 8.54 -5.41
CA PRO A 61 16.55 7.73 -4.22
C PRO A 61 15.54 8.06 -3.09
N GLY A 62 14.84 7.04 -2.59
CA GLY A 62 13.77 7.20 -1.59
C GLY A 62 12.40 7.57 -2.18
N HIS A 63 12.32 7.98 -3.45
CA HIS A 63 11.10 8.41 -4.14
C HIS A 63 11.05 7.82 -5.57
N PRO A 64 10.84 6.50 -5.71
CA PRO A 64 10.99 5.82 -7.00
C PRO A 64 10.00 6.26 -8.09
N GLU A 65 8.88 6.88 -7.70
CA GLU A 65 7.87 7.37 -8.66
C GLU A 65 8.32 8.61 -9.43
N LEU A 66 9.05 9.52 -8.78
CA LEU A 66 9.63 10.69 -9.43
C LEU A 66 10.88 10.26 -10.20
N ALA A 67 10.81 10.28 -11.53
CA ALA A 67 11.91 9.86 -12.39
C ALA A 67 12.96 10.97 -12.54
N MET A 68 14.19 10.70 -12.09
CA MET A 68 15.38 11.51 -12.41
C MET A 68 16.05 11.11 -13.73
N GLY A 69 15.55 10.06 -14.37
CA GLY A 69 16.03 9.60 -15.66
C GLY A 69 15.36 8.32 -16.10
N ALA A 70 15.91 7.70 -17.14
CA ALA A 70 15.52 6.39 -17.63
C ALA A 70 16.72 5.67 -18.25
N ILE A 71 16.66 4.35 -18.24
CA ILE A 71 17.52 3.47 -19.04
C ILE A 71 16.65 2.63 -19.97
N ALA A 72 17.19 2.26 -21.11
CA ALA A 72 16.47 1.50 -22.09
C ALA A 72 17.33 0.46 -22.81
N SER A 73 16.65 -0.38 -23.58
CA SER A 73 17.26 -1.39 -24.43
C SER A 73 18.47 -0.86 -25.20
N GLY A 74 19.54 -1.67 -25.24
CA GLY A 74 20.79 -1.36 -25.94
C GLY A 74 21.68 -0.32 -25.25
N GLY A 75 21.53 -0.13 -23.94
CA GLY A 75 22.48 0.61 -23.08
C GLY A 75 22.27 2.12 -23.02
N VAL A 76 21.15 2.61 -23.56
CA VAL A 76 20.81 4.04 -23.53
C VAL A 76 20.49 4.49 -22.12
N ARG A 77 21.02 5.65 -21.73
CA ARG A 77 20.74 6.34 -20.48
C ARG A 77 20.36 7.79 -20.74
N VAL A 78 19.23 8.21 -20.20
CA VAL A 78 18.74 9.60 -20.22
C VAL A 78 18.62 10.07 -18.77
N LEU A 79 19.20 11.21 -18.43
CA LEU A 79 19.10 11.81 -17.10
C LEU A 79 18.48 13.21 -17.21
N SER A 80 17.66 13.56 -16.23
CA SER A 80 17.20 14.95 -16.02
C SER A 80 18.24 15.66 -15.15
N GLU A 81 19.21 16.30 -15.79
CA GLU A 81 20.29 16.97 -15.07
C GLU A 81 19.78 18.13 -14.21
N ASP A 82 18.79 18.87 -14.71
CA ASP A 82 18.14 19.95 -13.95
C ASP A 82 17.54 19.45 -12.63
N LEU A 83 16.82 18.33 -12.66
CA LEU A 83 16.20 17.74 -11.47
C LEU A 83 17.25 17.16 -10.51
N ILE A 84 18.30 16.54 -11.05
CA ILE A 84 19.42 16.01 -10.25
C ILE A 84 20.13 17.15 -9.53
N ASP A 85 20.41 18.26 -10.20
CA ASP A 85 21.12 19.39 -9.63
C ASP A 85 20.23 20.17 -8.64
N GLU A 86 18.96 20.37 -8.96
CA GLU A 86 17.96 20.99 -8.08
C GLU A 86 17.79 20.21 -6.77
N LEU A 87 17.57 18.90 -6.86
CA LEU A 87 17.47 18.01 -5.69
C LEU A 87 18.86 17.65 -5.13
N GLY A 88 19.93 18.18 -5.74
CA GLY A 88 21.36 17.91 -5.57
C GLY A 88 21.73 16.44 -5.32
N ILE A 89 21.09 15.53 -6.03
CA ILE A 89 21.25 14.09 -5.84
C ILE A 89 22.73 13.74 -6.09
N PRO A 90 23.43 13.10 -5.13
CA PRO A 90 24.82 12.72 -5.34
C PRO A 90 24.95 11.78 -6.54
N ARG A 91 25.94 12.02 -7.42
CA ARG A 91 26.17 11.18 -8.61
C ARG A 91 26.29 9.69 -8.27
N ALA A 92 26.90 9.36 -7.13
CA ALA A 92 26.99 7.98 -6.64
C ALA A 92 25.61 7.32 -6.41
N ALA A 93 24.62 8.08 -5.91
CA ALA A 93 23.27 7.57 -5.71
C ALA A 93 22.53 7.35 -7.04
N VAL A 94 22.75 8.24 -8.02
CA VAL A 94 22.25 8.06 -9.39
C VAL A 94 22.79 6.77 -10.00
N GLU A 95 24.10 6.51 -9.85
CA GLU A 95 24.72 5.29 -10.36
C GLU A 95 24.20 4.02 -9.66
N GLN A 96 23.96 4.05 -8.35
CA GLN A 96 23.39 2.91 -7.62
C GLN A 96 22.00 2.52 -8.15
N VAL A 97 21.12 3.51 -8.34
CA VAL A 97 19.81 3.27 -8.95
C VAL A 97 19.98 2.72 -10.37
N ALA A 98 20.83 3.35 -11.19
CA ALA A 98 21.07 2.92 -12.57
C ALA A 98 21.58 1.48 -12.67
N VAL A 99 22.48 1.05 -11.77
CA VAL A 99 22.97 -0.34 -11.73
C VAL A 99 21.83 -1.31 -11.45
N ARG A 100 21.02 -1.05 -10.42
CA ARG A 100 19.90 -1.92 -10.04
C ARG A 100 18.89 -2.07 -11.17
N GLU A 101 18.48 -0.94 -11.75
CA GLU A 101 17.50 -0.93 -12.84
C GLU A 101 18.05 -1.62 -14.10
N ARG A 102 19.36 -1.48 -14.37
CA ARG A 102 20.02 -2.10 -15.52
C ARG A 102 20.05 -3.63 -15.41
N LEU A 103 20.28 -4.19 -14.23
CA LEU A 103 20.27 -5.64 -14.04
C LEU A 103 18.90 -6.24 -14.37
N GLU A 104 17.80 -5.59 -13.96
CA GLU A 104 16.45 -6.06 -14.29
C GLU A 104 16.12 -5.85 -15.78
N LEU A 105 16.56 -4.74 -16.37
CA LEU A 105 16.44 -4.51 -17.81
C LEU A 105 17.12 -5.63 -18.60
N GLU A 106 18.38 -5.96 -18.28
CA GLU A 106 19.16 -7.02 -18.93
C GLU A 106 18.52 -8.41 -18.73
N ARG A 107 17.97 -8.69 -17.54
CA ARG A 107 17.25 -9.94 -17.27
C ARG A 107 16.04 -10.10 -18.21
N ARG A 108 15.22 -9.06 -18.36
CA ARG A 108 14.05 -9.08 -19.26
C ARG A 108 14.44 -9.09 -20.73
N GLU A 109 15.50 -8.39 -21.11
CA GLU A 109 16.03 -8.45 -22.48
C GLU A 109 16.42 -9.88 -22.86
N ARG A 110 17.16 -10.58 -21.98
CA ARG A 110 17.52 -11.98 -22.20
C ARG A 110 16.31 -12.90 -22.24
N LEU A 111 15.31 -12.67 -21.40
CA LEU A 111 14.09 -13.47 -21.38
C LEU A 111 13.34 -13.42 -22.73
N TYR A 112 13.17 -12.23 -23.31
CA TYR A 112 12.37 -12.05 -24.52
C TYR A 112 13.17 -12.19 -25.83
N ARG A 113 14.44 -11.75 -25.87
CA ARG A 113 15.27 -11.80 -27.08
C ARG A 113 16.22 -12.98 -27.14
N GLY A 114 16.56 -13.60 -26.01
CA GLY A 114 17.73 -14.47 -25.92
C GLY A 114 18.98 -13.70 -26.34
N ASP A 115 19.75 -14.27 -27.27
CA ASP A 115 20.97 -13.65 -27.81
C ASP A 115 20.73 -12.74 -29.03
N ARG A 116 19.46 -12.52 -29.42
CA ARG A 116 19.14 -11.63 -30.55
C ARG A 116 19.45 -10.17 -30.19
N ARG A 117 20.17 -9.49 -31.09
CA ARG A 117 20.47 -8.06 -30.95
C ARG A 117 19.26 -7.21 -31.33
N LEU A 118 19.14 -6.04 -30.70
CA LEU A 118 18.21 -4.97 -31.09
C LEU A 118 18.41 -4.64 -32.59
N PRO A 119 17.34 -4.48 -33.39
CA PRO A 119 17.43 -4.08 -34.79
C PRO A 119 18.12 -2.72 -34.96
N MET A 120 18.66 -2.48 -36.16
CA MET A 120 19.27 -1.19 -36.50
C MET A 120 18.19 -0.10 -36.52
N LEU A 121 18.29 0.86 -35.60
CA LEU A 121 17.32 1.97 -35.49
C LEU A 121 17.77 3.25 -36.21
N ARG A 122 19.08 3.40 -36.45
CA ARG A 122 19.65 4.59 -37.08
C ARG A 122 19.11 4.79 -38.49
N ASP A 123 18.74 6.03 -38.81
CA ASP A 123 18.20 6.44 -40.12
C ASP A 123 16.93 5.66 -40.53
N ARG A 124 16.22 5.03 -39.58
CA ARG A 124 14.95 4.31 -39.80
C ARG A 124 13.75 5.08 -39.25
N THR A 125 12.57 4.75 -39.76
CA THR A 125 11.28 5.16 -39.20
C THR A 125 10.89 4.16 -38.10
N ILE A 126 10.82 4.60 -36.85
CA ILE A 126 10.50 3.74 -35.70
C ILE A 126 9.06 3.99 -35.28
N ILE A 127 8.26 2.93 -35.18
CA ILE A 127 6.89 2.98 -34.66
C ILE A 127 6.88 2.35 -33.26
N LEU A 128 6.75 3.18 -32.22
CA LEU A 128 6.62 2.75 -30.83
C LEU A 128 5.16 2.48 -30.50
N ILE A 129 4.85 1.28 -30.00
CA ILE A 129 3.49 0.82 -29.75
C ILE A 129 3.27 0.39 -28.30
N ASP A 130 2.17 0.83 -27.72
CA ASP A 130 1.64 0.38 -26.43
C ASP A 130 0.12 0.16 -26.50
N ASP A 131 -0.44 -0.66 -25.60
CA ASP A 131 -1.87 -0.99 -25.59
C ASP A 131 -2.77 0.13 -25.06
N GLY A 132 -2.20 1.08 -24.33
CA GLY A 132 -2.87 2.36 -24.05
C GLY A 132 -1.96 3.38 -23.40
N LEU A 133 -2.28 4.66 -23.61
CA LEU A 133 -1.50 5.79 -23.10
C LEU A 133 -2.23 6.46 -21.94
N ALA A 134 -2.09 5.89 -20.73
CA ALA A 134 -2.64 6.48 -19.51
C ALA A 134 -1.83 7.72 -19.08
N THR A 135 -0.73 7.52 -18.35
CA THR A 135 0.13 8.62 -17.90
C THR A 135 1.20 9.00 -18.92
N GLY A 136 1.50 8.14 -19.90
CA GLY A 136 2.49 8.37 -20.95
C GLY A 136 3.96 8.27 -20.53
N SER A 137 4.27 8.22 -19.22
CA SER A 137 5.66 8.30 -18.72
C SER A 137 6.61 7.24 -19.30
N THR A 138 6.15 5.99 -19.47
CA THR A 138 6.96 4.93 -20.11
C THR A 138 7.22 5.23 -21.59
N MET A 139 6.22 5.76 -22.29
CA MET A 139 6.34 6.13 -23.71
C MET A 139 7.29 7.32 -23.89
N GLU A 140 7.25 8.31 -23.01
CA GLU A 140 8.19 9.44 -23.02
C GLU A 140 9.63 8.99 -22.86
N ALA A 141 9.86 8.11 -21.88
CA ALA A 141 11.17 7.50 -21.67
C ALA A 141 11.61 6.66 -22.89
N ALA A 142 10.67 5.95 -23.54
CA ALA A 142 10.94 5.21 -24.76
C ALA A 142 11.33 6.14 -25.93
N ILE A 143 10.61 7.23 -26.15
CA ILE A 143 10.92 8.23 -27.19
C ILE A 143 12.30 8.84 -26.95
N ALA A 144 12.56 9.30 -25.73
CA ALA A 144 13.84 9.90 -25.36
C ALA A 144 15.01 8.92 -25.59
N ALA A 145 14.80 7.64 -25.26
CA ALA A 145 15.80 6.61 -25.49
C ALA A 145 16.00 6.26 -26.96
N VAL A 146 14.91 6.08 -27.72
CA VAL A 146 14.98 5.78 -29.16
C VAL A 146 15.68 6.91 -29.92
N LYS A 147 15.45 8.17 -29.56
CA LYS A 147 16.11 9.33 -30.18
C LYS A 147 17.64 9.30 -30.06
N GLN A 148 18.21 8.66 -29.03
CA GLN A 148 19.67 8.50 -28.92
C GLN A 148 20.27 7.61 -30.02
N TYR A 149 19.46 6.75 -30.64
CA TYR A 149 19.88 5.94 -31.80
C TYR A 149 19.86 6.69 -33.13
N GLN A 150 19.49 7.97 -33.14
CA GLN A 150 19.41 8.81 -34.33
C GLN A 150 18.51 8.20 -35.44
N PRO A 151 17.24 7.88 -35.15
CA PRO A 151 16.29 7.46 -36.16
C PRO A 151 15.97 8.61 -37.12
N ALA A 152 15.49 8.28 -38.33
CA ALA A 152 14.99 9.28 -39.26
C ALA A 152 13.64 9.87 -38.81
N ARG A 153 12.81 9.05 -38.13
CA ARG A 153 11.51 9.46 -37.60
C ARG A 153 11.08 8.57 -36.43
N VAL A 154 10.45 9.13 -35.41
CA VAL A 154 9.80 8.43 -34.29
C VAL A 154 8.30 8.69 -34.34
N VAL A 155 7.52 7.62 -34.54
CA VAL A 155 6.06 7.62 -34.55
C VAL A 155 5.58 6.87 -33.32
N VAL A 156 4.69 7.47 -32.53
CA VAL A 156 3.98 6.79 -31.45
C VAL A 156 2.64 6.31 -31.98
N ALA A 157 2.26 5.07 -31.69
CA ALA A 157 0.94 4.57 -32.04
C ALA A 157 0.31 3.80 -30.87
N SER A 158 -0.96 4.08 -30.56
CA SER A 158 -1.68 3.38 -29.50
C SER A 158 -3.19 3.33 -29.78
N PRO A 159 -3.91 2.27 -29.37
CA PRO A 159 -5.34 2.20 -29.60
C PRO A 159 -6.14 3.27 -28.86
N VAL A 160 -5.78 3.58 -27.62
CA VAL A 160 -6.50 4.54 -26.79
C VAL A 160 -5.54 5.29 -25.87
N GLY A 161 -5.82 6.57 -25.58
CA GLY A 161 -5.00 7.36 -24.68
C GLY A 161 -5.74 8.52 -24.07
N ALA A 162 -5.24 9.02 -22.94
CA ALA A 162 -5.72 10.27 -22.38
C ALA A 162 -5.39 11.43 -23.34
N PRO A 163 -6.34 12.36 -23.62
CA PRO A 163 -6.12 13.49 -24.52
C PRO A 163 -4.86 14.29 -24.19
N GLU A 164 -4.62 14.57 -22.91
CA GLU A 164 -3.49 15.34 -22.39
C GLU A 164 -2.16 14.60 -22.63
N THR A 165 -2.17 13.29 -22.42
CA THR A 165 -0.99 12.44 -22.68
C THR A 165 -0.65 12.44 -24.17
N CYS A 166 -1.63 12.26 -25.05
CA CYS A 166 -1.40 12.31 -26.49
C CYS A 166 -0.88 13.69 -26.94
N HIS A 167 -1.44 14.78 -26.39
CA HIS A 167 -0.97 16.14 -26.66
C HIS A 167 0.49 16.33 -26.23
N ARG A 168 0.87 15.87 -25.04
CA ARG A 168 2.24 15.99 -24.54
C ARG A 168 3.22 15.18 -25.38
N LEU A 169 2.84 13.98 -25.81
CA LEU A 169 3.67 13.13 -26.68
C LEU A 169 3.88 13.73 -28.08
N HIS A 170 2.94 14.54 -28.60
CA HIS A 170 3.13 15.26 -29.87
C HIS A 170 4.28 16.26 -29.83
N ALA A 171 4.64 16.80 -28.66
CA ALA A 171 5.81 17.65 -28.51
C ALA A 171 7.13 16.85 -28.53
N LEU A 172 7.07 15.54 -28.31
CA LEU A 172 8.23 14.68 -28.12
C LEU A 172 8.50 13.73 -29.29
N ALA A 173 7.48 13.33 -30.05
CA ALA A 173 7.58 12.46 -31.23
C ALA A 173 7.30 13.22 -32.53
N ASP A 174 7.71 12.66 -33.68
CA ASP A 174 7.43 13.25 -35.00
C ASP A 174 5.99 12.97 -35.49
N ASP A 175 5.29 12.04 -34.83
CA ASP A 175 3.87 11.77 -35.03
C ASP A 175 3.30 11.00 -33.83
N VAL A 176 2.01 11.19 -33.55
CA VAL A 176 1.26 10.41 -32.56
C VAL A 176 -0.06 9.99 -33.17
N ILE A 177 -0.26 8.68 -33.28
CA ILE A 177 -1.44 8.07 -33.90
C ILE A 177 -2.20 7.32 -32.81
N CYS A 178 -3.25 7.97 -32.27
CA CYS A 178 -4.17 7.37 -31.32
C CYS A 178 -5.54 7.15 -31.98
N LEU A 179 -6.14 5.95 -31.86
CA LEU A 179 -7.45 5.71 -32.49
C LEU A 179 -8.57 6.46 -31.79
N ASP A 180 -8.49 6.56 -30.46
CA ASP A 180 -9.50 7.20 -29.63
C ASP A 180 -8.87 7.92 -28.44
N THR A 181 -9.30 9.16 -28.21
CA THR A 181 -8.86 9.99 -27.08
C THR A 181 -10.09 10.48 -26.32
N PRO A 182 -10.69 9.64 -25.47
CA PRO A 182 -11.95 9.94 -24.80
C PRO A 182 -11.75 10.96 -23.67
N ASP A 183 -12.66 11.93 -23.57
CA ASP A 183 -12.61 13.01 -22.57
C ASP A 183 -12.66 12.51 -21.10
N GLN A 184 -13.20 11.30 -20.87
CA GLN A 184 -13.22 10.64 -19.56
C GLN A 184 -12.36 9.37 -19.56
N PHE A 185 -11.08 9.52 -19.90
CA PHE A 185 -10.14 8.42 -19.85
C PHE A 185 -9.75 8.09 -18.38
N GLN A 186 -10.24 6.97 -17.84
CA GLN A 186 -9.90 6.52 -16.48
C GLN A 186 -8.79 5.46 -16.46
N ALA A 187 -8.95 4.38 -17.24
CA ALA A 187 -7.98 3.30 -17.32
C ALA A 187 -8.01 2.65 -18.71
N VAL A 188 -6.87 2.14 -19.15
CA VAL A 188 -6.73 1.43 -20.45
C VAL A 188 -7.72 0.27 -20.54
N GLY A 189 -7.82 -0.55 -19.48
CA GLY A 189 -8.63 -1.77 -19.48
C GLY A 189 -10.13 -1.56 -19.69
N LEU A 190 -10.68 -0.38 -19.40
CA LEU A 190 -12.12 -0.09 -19.59
C LEU A 190 -12.53 -0.01 -21.07
N TRP A 191 -11.54 0.11 -21.96
CA TRP A 191 -11.74 0.19 -23.41
C TRP A 191 -11.64 -1.17 -24.08
N TYR A 192 -11.37 -2.23 -23.31
CA TYR A 192 -11.25 -3.61 -23.76
C TYR A 192 -12.35 -4.47 -23.11
N GLU A 193 -13.07 -5.26 -23.91
CA GLU A 193 -14.01 -6.27 -23.39
C GLU A 193 -13.26 -7.40 -22.68
N ARG A 194 -12.07 -7.75 -23.19
CA ARG A 194 -11.12 -8.69 -22.58
C ARG A 194 -9.77 -8.03 -22.41
N PHE A 195 -9.35 -7.88 -21.15
CA PHE A 195 -8.09 -7.24 -20.78
C PHE A 195 -7.25 -8.13 -19.86
N ASP A 196 -7.13 -9.40 -20.23
CA ASP A 196 -6.35 -10.39 -19.49
C ASP A 196 -4.87 -9.97 -19.39
N GLN A 197 -4.18 -10.36 -18.32
CA GLN A 197 -2.76 -10.02 -18.15
C GLN A 197 -1.91 -10.76 -19.20
N THR A 198 -1.23 -10.03 -20.08
CA THR A 198 -0.30 -10.61 -21.06
C THR A 198 0.89 -11.23 -20.34
N THR A 199 1.12 -12.53 -20.55
CA THR A 199 2.19 -13.28 -19.88
C THR A 199 3.51 -13.17 -20.64
N ASP A 200 4.61 -13.56 -19.99
CA ASP A 200 5.93 -13.57 -20.64
C ASP A 200 5.98 -14.62 -21.77
N GLU A 201 5.29 -15.74 -21.61
CA GLU A 201 5.17 -16.79 -22.64
C GLU A 201 4.43 -16.27 -23.88
N GLU A 202 3.36 -15.50 -23.69
CA GLU A 202 2.62 -14.89 -24.80
C GLU A 202 3.50 -13.89 -25.58
N VAL A 203 4.26 -13.04 -24.88
CA VAL A 203 5.22 -12.13 -25.50
C VAL A 203 6.25 -12.89 -26.34
N ILE A 204 6.80 -13.98 -25.80
CA ILE A 204 7.80 -14.81 -26.49
C ILE A 204 7.20 -15.47 -27.74
N ASP A 205 6.00 -16.04 -27.65
CA ASP A 205 5.31 -16.66 -28.81
C ASP A 205 5.09 -15.66 -29.94
N LEU A 206 4.56 -14.48 -29.63
CA LEU A 206 4.26 -13.45 -30.63
C LEU A 206 5.53 -12.93 -31.33
N LEU A 207 6.61 -12.70 -30.59
CA LEU A 207 7.90 -12.32 -31.16
C LEU A 207 8.48 -13.41 -32.07
N HIS A 208 8.33 -14.68 -31.68
CA HIS A 208 8.79 -15.81 -32.48
C HIS A 208 7.98 -15.91 -33.79
N ARG A 209 6.66 -15.83 -33.71
CA ARG A 209 5.76 -15.85 -34.89
C ARG A 209 6.03 -14.69 -35.85
N ALA A 210 6.29 -13.49 -35.34
CA ALA A 210 6.64 -12.34 -36.18
C ALA A 210 7.97 -12.57 -36.94
N SER A 211 8.97 -13.16 -36.28
CA SER A 211 10.27 -13.45 -36.92
C SER A 211 10.16 -14.49 -38.03
N GLN A 212 9.26 -15.47 -37.91
CA GLN A 212 9.02 -16.49 -38.93
C GLN A 212 8.31 -15.93 -40.18
N GLN A 213 7.41 -14.95 -40.00
CA GLN A 213 6.69 -14.34 -41.12
C GLN A 213 7.61 -13.49 -42.02
N VAL A 214 8.57 -12.77 -41.44
CA VAL A 214 9.57 -12.01 -42.22
C VAL A 214 10.55 -12.94 -42.96
N GLY A 215 10.82 -14.14 -42.40
CA GLY A 215 11.67 -15.16 -43.01
C GLY A 215 10.99 -16.01 -44.10
N ALA A 216 9.67 -16.18 -44.04
CA ALA A 216 8.89 -16.98 -45.00
C ALA A 216 8.73 -16.28 -46.36
N ASP A 217 8.60 -14.95 -46.40
CA ASP A 217 8.51 -14.16 -47.64
C ASP A 217 9.82 -14.15 -48.46
N GLN A 218 10.94 -14.58 -47.86
CA GLN A 218 12.25 -14.73 -48.55
C GLN A 218 12.56 -16.17 -49.01
N ARG A 219 11.72 -17.16 -48.67
CA ARG A 219 11.97 -18.59 -48.92
C ARG A 219 10.75 -19.30 -49.49
N ALA A 220 10.18 -18.83 -50.61
CA ALA A 220 9.16 -19.57 -51.34
C ALA A 220 9.78 -20.44 -52.45
N GLY A 221 9.97 -21.74 -52.16
CA GLY A 221 10.22 -22.83 -53.11
C GLY A 221 9.56 -24.11 -52.58
N PRO A 222 8.94 -24.96 -53.42
CA PRO A 222 7.96 -25.95 -52.97
C PRO A 222 8.62 -27.27 -52.56
N ASP A 223 8.10 -27.97 -51.55
CA ASP A 223 7.21 -29.12 -51.74
C ASP A 223 6.96 -29.94 -50.44
N GLN A 224 5.82 -30.62 -50.46
CA GLN A 224 5.48 -31.93 -49.89
C GLN A 224 4.97 -32.13 -48.44
N ARG A 225 3.79 -32.78 -48.44
CA ARG A 225 2.93 -33.28 -47.36
C ARG A 225 3.29 -34.73 -47.02
N VAL A 226 3.16 -35.13 -45.74
CA VAL A 226 2.71 -36.45 -45.21
C VAL A 226 2.30 -36.18 -43.73
N GLY A 227 1.12 -36.47 -43.16
CA GLY A 227 0.34 -37.71 -43.03
C GLY A 227 0.48 -38.23 -41.56
N PRO A 228 -0.60 -38.35 -40.75
CA PRO A 228 -0.48 -38.66 -39.31
C PRO A 228 -0.84 -40.13 -38.99
N ASP A 229 -0.21 -40.73 -37.97
CA ASP A 229 -0.85 -41.78 -37.17
C ASP A 229 -0.17 -42.06 -35.80
N ARG A 230 -1.03 -42.51 -34.87
CA ARG A 230 -0.83 -43.38 -33.70
C ARG A 230 -0.72 -42.85 -32.26
N ARG A 231 -1.74 -43.29 -31.52
CA ARG A 231 -1.91 -43.47 -30.07
C ARG A 231 -0.85 -44.39 -29.45
N VAL A 232 -0.51 -44.14 -28.19
CA VAL A 232 -0.14 -45.17 -27.20
C VAL A 232 -0.73 -44.76 -25.84
N GLY A 233 -1.38 -45.70 -25.15
CA GLY A 233 -1.94 -45.53 -23.81
C GLY A 233 -0.96 -45.93 -22.70
N VAL A 234 -1.27 -45.55 -21.47
CA VAL A 234 -0.60 -46.04 -20.26
C VAL A 234 -1.65 -46.24 -19.17
N ASN A 235 -1.79 -47.50 -18.72
CA ASN A 235 -2.43 -47.88 -17.47
C ASN A 235 -1.39 -47.78 -16.33
N GLY A 236 -1.81 -47.31 -15.16
CA GLY A 236 -1.03 -47.35 -13.93
C GLY A 236 -1.93 -47.65 -12.73
N ASP A 237 -1.70 -48.82 -12.13
CA ASP A 237 -2.48 -49.43 -11.05
C ASP A 237 -2.41 -48.65 -9.72
N VAL A 238 -3.55 -48.65 -9.01
CA VAL A 238 -3.74 -48.07 -7.68
C VAL A 238 -3.58 -49.18 -6.64
N ALA A 239 -2.55 -49.08 -5.79
CA ALA A 239 -2.37 -49.96 -4.64
C ALA A 239 -3.08 -49.38 -3.40
N ALA A 240 -4.06 -50.12 -2.88
CA ALA A 240 -4.82 -49.81 -1.68
C ALA A 240 -4.00 -50.11 -0.40
N GLY A 241 -3.71 -49.06 0.38
CA GLY A 241 -3.10 -49.13 1.70
C GLY A 241 -4.15 -49.17 2.82
N ARG A 242 -3.92 -50.06 3.78
CA ARG A 242 -4.77 -50.41 4.93
C ARG A 242 -5.03 -49.23 5.89
N THR A 243 -6.26 -49.08 6.34
CA THR A 243 -6.70 -48.10 7.35
C THR A 243 -6.47 -48.63 8.77
N HIS A 244 -5.50 -48.05 9.48
CA HIS A 244 -5.48 -48.08 10.94
C HIS A 244 -6.52 -47.08 11.44
N ARG A 245 -7.49 -47.52 12.24
CA ARG A 245 -8.38 -46.62 13.00
C ARG A 245 -7.54 -45.94 14.08
N SER A 246 -7.06 -44.73 13.80
CA SER A 246 -6.58 -43.79 14.80
C SER A 246 -7.75 -43.35 15.69
N ALA A 247 -7.48 -43.02 16.96
CA ALA A 247 -8.44 -42.32 17.80
C ALA A 247 -8.95 -41.06 17.06
N PRO A 248 -10.21 -40.65 17.28
CA PRO A 248 -10.72 -39.44 16.64
C PRO A 248 -9.81 -38.26 16.99
N THR A 249 -9.27 -37.60 15.97
CA THR A 249 -8.47 -36.38 16.15
C THR A 249 -9.35 -35.33 16.84
N PRO A 250 -8.87 -34.66 17.90
CA PRO A 250 -9.62 -33.61 18.56
C PRO A 250 -10.06 -32.56 17.52
N THR A 251 -11.32 -32.15 17.62
CA THR A 251 -11.86 -31.08 16.75
C THR A 251 -11.21 -29.74 17.10
N PRO A 252 -11.17 -28.77 16.16
CA PRO A 252 -10.68 -27.42 16.47
C PRO A 252 -11.34 -26.79 17.71
N LEU A 253 -12.63 -27.06 17.91
CA LEU A 253 -13.38 -26.59 19.07
C LEU A 253 -12.85 -27.16 20.39
N GLU A 254 -12.56 -28.47 20.44
CA GLU A 254 -12.01 -29.13 21.62
C GLU A 254 -10.59 -28.66 21.93
N ILE A 255 -9.80 -28.39 20.89
CA ILE A 255 -8.45 -27.84 21.02
C ILE A 255 -8.52 -26.41 21.58
N VAL A 256 -9.34 -25.53 21.01
CA VAL A 256 -9.54 -24.17 21.55
C VAL A 256 -9.96 -24.22 23.02
N ARG A 257 -10.98 -25.03 23.38
CA ARG A 257 -11.44 -25.16 24.77
C ARG A 257 -10.34 -25.60 25.76
N THR A 258 -9.42 -26.44 25.31
CA THR A 258 -8.39 -27.03 26.17
C THR A 258 -7.15 -26.14 26.27
N HIS A 259 -6.82 -25.42 25.20
CA HIS A 259 -5.58 -24.66 25.07
C HIS A 259 -5.76 -23.14 25.28
N ALA A 260 -6.99 -22.62 25.25
CA ALA A 260 -7.26 -21.23 25.54
C ALA A 260 -6.97 -20.89 27.01
N GLN A 261 -6.27 -19.77 27.22
CA GLN A 261 -6.05 -19.21 28.54
C GLN A 261 -7.20 -18.25 28.87
N ALA A 262 -8.06 -18.63 29.82
CA ALA A 262 -9.15 -17.75 30.26
C ALA A 262 -8.59 -16.43 30.84
N LEU A 263 -9.24 -15.32 30.51
CA LEU A 263 -8.93 -14.01 31.09
C LEU A 263 -9.93 -13.73 32.22
N THR A 264 -9.44 -13.35 33.38
CA THR A 264 -10.23 -13.15 34.60
C THR A 264 -10.31 -11.67 35.03
N GLY A 265 -9.53 -10.80 34.39
CA GLY A 265 -9.27 -9.44 34.83
C GLY A 265 -8.15 -9.35 35.87
N ASP A 266 -7.38 -10.43 36.07
CA ASP A 266 -6.23 -10.45 36.96
C ASP A 266 -5.03 -9.74 36.32
N ALA A 267 -4.19 -9.11 37.13
CA ALA A 267 -3.02 -8.39 36.65
C ALA A 267 -2.04 -9.29 35.89
N HIS A 268 -2.02 -10.59 36.18
CA HIS A 268 -1.13 -11.60 35.59
C HIS A 268 -1.71 -12.33 34.37
N ASP A 269 -2.93 -11.99 33.93
CA ASP A 269 -3.58 -12.64 32.79
C ASP A 269 -2.73 -12.61 31.50
N TYR A 270 -1.88 -11.61 31.32
CA TYR A 270 -1.02 -11.47 30.14
C TYR A 270 0.45 -11.87 30.35
N ASP A 271 0.79 -12.55 31.46
CA ASP A 271 2.18 -12.95 31.74
C ASP A 271 2.77 -13.85 30.65
N ALA A 272 1.98 -14.80 30.13
CA ALA A 272 2.42 -15.67 29.02
C ALA A 272 2.78 -14.86 27.77
N LEU A 273 1.92 -13.90 27.39
CA LEU A 273 2.15 -12.99 26.27
C LEU A 273 3.41 -12.15 26.50
N LEU A 274 3.55 -11.51 27.66
CA LEU A 274 4.71 -10.65 27.97
C LEU A 274 6.03 -11.42 28.07
N ASN A 275 5.97 -12.71 28.41
CA ASN A 275 7.13 -13.60 28.37
C ASN A 275 7.50 -13.95 26.93
N ALA A 276 6.52 -14.29 26.08
CA ALA A 276 6.74 -14.59 24.67
C ALA A 276 7.19 -13.38 23.85
N VAL A 277 6.84 -12.16 24.27
CA VAL A 277 7.39 -10.92 23.72
C VAL A 277 8.92 -10.88 23.85
N GLY A 278 9.51 -11.41 24.92
CA GLY A 278 10.96 -11.52 25.08
C GLY A 278 11.70 -10.22 24.76
N ASP A 279 12.62 -10.29 23.80
CA ASP A 279 13.42 -9.16 23.29
C ASP A 279 12.84 -8.50 22.03
N ALA A 280 11.62 -8.87 21.61
CA ALA A 280 10.99 -8.35 20.40
C ALA A 280 10.93 -6.82 20.42
N ARG A 281 11.29 -6.20 19.30
CA ARG A 281 11.36 -4.74 19.16
C ARG A 281 10.00 -4.12 18.88
N LEU A 282 9.08 -4.90 18.32
CA LEU A 282 7.77 -4.44 17.93
C LEU A 282 6.69 -5.35 18.51
N VAL A 283 5.67 -4.73 19.11
CA VAL A 283 4.45 -5.42 19.51
C VAL A 283 3.28 -4.71 18.85
N LEU A 284 2.62 -5.39 17.92
CA LEU A 284 1.51 -4.89 17.14
C LEU A 284 0.23 -5.42 17.79
N ILE A 285 -0.60 -4.54 18.35
CA ILE A 285 -1.86 -4.90 19.00
C ILE A 285 -3.03 -4.39 18.16
N GLY A 286 -3.58 -5.32 17.37
CA GLY A 286 -4.72 -5.14 16.50
C GLY A 286 -6.05 -5.14 17.24
N GLU A 287 -7.00 -4.37 16.73
CA GLU A 287 -8.41 -4.44 17.15
C GLU A 287 -9.32 -4.93 16.01
N GLY A 288 -10.31 -5.76 16.31
CA GLY A 288 -11.31 -6.22 15.33
C GLY A 288 -12.41 -5.19 15.04
N SER A 289 -12.46 -4.10 15.82
CA SER A 289 -13.29 -2.94 15.56
C SER A 289 -12.67 -1.64 16.07
N HIS A 290 -12.95 -0.50 15.43
CA HIS A 290 -12.51 0.82 15.92
C HIS A 290 -13.36 1.42 17.05
N GLY A 291 -14.36 0.70 17.55
CA GLY A 291 -15.42 1.25 18.39
C GLY A 291 -15.80 0.38 19.57
N THR A 292 -14.91 -0.49 20.03
CA THR A 292 -15.18 -1.45 21.12
C THR A 292 -14.33 -1.14 22.35
N HIS A 293 -14.97 -0.93 23.50
CA HIS A 293 -14.34 -0.58 24.77
C HIS A 293 -13.26 -1.59 25.18
N GLU A 294 -13.58 -2.89 25.18
CA GLU A 294 -12.66 -3.95 25.63
C GLU A 294 -11.37 -3.99 24.79
N PHE A 295 -11.45 -3.66 23.50
CA PHE A 295 -10.27 -3.62 22.64
C PHE A 295 -9.31 -2.49 23.03
N TYR A 296 -9.84 -1.29 23.31
CA TYR A 296 -9.03 -0.16 23.78
C TYR A 296 -8.47 -0.39 25.18
N ARG A 297 -9.31 -0.84 26.10
CA ARG A 297 -8.92 -1.11 27.49
C ARG A 297 -7.77 -2.12 27.57
N GLU A 298 -7.86 -3.25 26.86
CA GLU A 298 -6.84 -4.29 26.95
C GLU A 298 -5.57 -3.92 26.18
N ARG A 299 -5.69 -3.16 25.08
CA ARG A 299 -4.51 -2.55 24.43
C ARG A 299 -3.78 -1.62 25.37
N ALA A 300 -4.50 -0.74 26.07
CA ALA A 300 -3.93 0.13 27.09
C ALA A 300 -3.23 -0.71 28.17
N PHE A 301 -3.94 -1.66 28.79
CA PHE A 301 -3.40 -2.48 29.87
C PHE A 301 -2.13 -3.25 29.48
N ILE A 302 -2.13 -3.96 28.35
CA ILE A 302 -0.94 -4.67 27.85
C ILE A 302 0.21 -3.70 27.59
N THR A 303 -0.10 -2.52 27.03
CA THR A 303 0.92 -1.50 26.72
C THR A 303 1.53 -0.89 27.97
N GLU A 304 0.73 -0.63 29.02
CA GLU A 304 1.23 -0.18 30.31
C GLU A 304 2.24 -1.16 30.91
N ARG A 305 1.94 -2.46 30.82
CA ARG A 305 2.84 -3.53 31.27
C ARG A 305 4.09 -3.63 30.39
N LEU A 306 3.96 -3.53 29.07
CA LEU A 306 5.12 -3.51 28.16
C LEU A 306 6.06 -2.33 28.45
N ILE A 307 5.51 -1.15 28.75
CA ILE A 307 6.29 0.03 29.12
C ILE A 307 7.00 -0.20 30.46
N SER A 308 6.24 -0.56 31.50
CA SER A 308 6.74 -0.65 32.88
C SER A 308 7.64 -1.85 33.14
N GLU A 309 7.39 -3.00 32.51
CA GLU A 309 8.08 -4.27 32.78
C GLU A 309 9.07 -4.68 31.69
N ARG A 310 8.90 -4.17 30.45
CA ARG A 310 9.71 -4.56 29.28
C ARG A 310 10.44 -3.40 28.60
N GLY A 311 10.30 -2.18 29.13
CA GLY A 311 11.07 -1.01 28.70
C GLY A 311 10.72 -0.50 27.30
N PHE A 312 9.46 -0.64 26.88
CA PHE A 312 8.99 -0.04 25.63
C PHE A 312 9.04 1.49 25.71
N ALA A 313 9.60 2.11 24.68
CA ALA A 313 9.95 3.53 24.66
C ALA A 313 8.92 4.41 23.92
N ALA A 314 7.98 3.79 23.21
CA ALA A 314 6.95 4.52 22.49
C ALA A 314 5.70 3.67 22.24
N VAL A 315 4.60 4.39 22.06
CA VAL A 315 3.35 3.86 21.50
C VAL A 315 3.06 4.62 20.21
N ALA A 316 2.92 3.87 19.12
CA ALA A 316 2.58 4.36 17.80
C ALA A 316 1.13 3.95 17.47
N VAL A 317 0.29 4.89 17.08
CA VAL A 317 -1.15 4.68 16.88
C VAL A 317 -1.56 5.04 15.45
N GLU A 318 -2.56 4.37 14.90
CA GLU A 318 -3.21 4.63 13.60
C GLU A 318 -3.95 5.99 13.59
N ALA A 319 -3.19 7.06 13.82
CA ALA A 319 -3.67 8.41 13.97
C ALA A 319 -2.79 9.38 13.18
N ASP A 320 -3.34 10.55 12.93
CA ASP A 320 -2.64 11.65 12.26
C ASP A 320 -1.40 12.09 13.06
N TRP A 321 -0.28 12.26 12.35
CA TRP A 321 1.01 12.59 12.95
C TRP A 321 1.02 13.93 13.73
N PRO A 322 0.47 15.05 13.20
CA PRO A 322 0.41 16.32 13.93
C PRO A 322 -0.43 16.24 15.22
N ASP A 323 -1.59 15.60 15.15
CA ASP A 323 -2.55 15.54 16.26
C ASP A 323 -1.96 14.72 17.42
N ALA A 324 -1.38 13.57 17.10
CA ALA A 324 -0.66 12.75 18.07
C ALA A 324 0.59 13.45 18.65
N TYR A 325 1.20 14.40 17.93
CA TYR A 325 2.32 15.17 18.46
C TYR A 325 1.90 16.12 19.59
N ARG A 326 0.67 16.67 19.58
CA ARG A 326 0.15 17.44 20.72
C ARG A 326 0.06 16.56 21.97
N VAL A 327 -0.50 15.35 21.83
CA VAL A 327 -0.54 14.34 22.91
C VAL A 327 0.87 13.99 23.39
N ASN A 328 1.80 13.76 22.46
CA ASN A 328 3.19 13.48 22.80
C ASN A 328 3.83 14.58 23.66
N ARG A 329 3.64 15.84 23.28
CA ARG A 329 4.14 16.98 24.04
C ARG A 329 3.52 17.01 25.43
N TYR A 330 2.22 16.75 25.55
CA TYR A 330 1.56 16.64 26.85
C TYR A 330 2.15 15.53 27.71
N VAL A 331 2.18 14.28 27.24
CA VAL A 331 2.67 13.14 28.05
C VAL A 331 4.15 13.28 28.41
N ARG A 332 4.95 13.99 27.61
CA ARG A 332 6.36 14.28 27.89
C ARG A 332 6.60 15.57 28.70
N GLY A 333 5.56 16.30 29.09
CA GLY A 333 5.65 17.50 29.93
C GLY A 333 6.18 18.74 29.21
N ALA A 334 5.97 18.79 27.89
CA ALA A 334 6.37 19.87 26.99
C ALA A 334 5.16 20.64 26.39
N SER A 335 3.95 20.38 26.88
CA SER A 335 2.73 21.12 26.55
C SER A 335 2.24 21.95 27.75
N GLY A 336 1.43 22.97 27.47
CA GLY A 336 0.65 23.72 28.45
C GLY A 336 -0.79 23.22 28.62
N ASP A 337 -1.16 22.11 27.97
CA ASP A 337 -2.48 21.48 28.13
C ASP A 337 -2.73 21.07 29.59
N ALA A 338 -3.94 21.34 30.08
CA ALA A 338 -4.29 21.14 31.49
C ALA A 338 -4.48 19.66 31.87
N ASP A 339 -4.99 18.86 30.94
CA ASP A 339 -5.31 17.45 31.14
C ASP A 339 -5.26 16.68 29.80
N ALA A 340 -5.53 15.37 29.87
CA ALA A 340 -5.53 14.49 28.71
C ALA A 340 -6.63 14.83 27.69
N VAL A 341 -7.79 15.33 28.14
CA VAL A 341 -8.90 15.72 27.24
C VAL A 341 -8.50 16.90 26.38
N ALA A 342 -7.84 17.91 26.98
CA ALA A 342 -7.29 19.06 26.26
C ALA A 342 -6.18 18.65 25.29
N ALA A 343 -5.32 17.71 25.67
CA ALA A 343 -4.24 17.21 24.81
C ALA A 343 -4.75 16.46 23.57
N LEU A 344 -5.93 15.85 23.66
CA LEU A 344 -6.59 15.12 22.55
C LEU A 344 -7.42 16.04 21.64
N ALA A 345 -7.45 17.35 21.89
CA ALA A 345 -8.37 18.29 21.21
C ALA A 345 -8.15 18.42 19.70
N ASP A 346 -6.96 18.10 19.18
CA ASP A 346 -6.67 18.22 17.73
C ASP A 346 -7.28 17.08 16.90
N PHE A 347 -7.74 15.99 17.54
CA PHE A 347 -8.42 14.87 16.85
C PHE A 347 -9.87 15.22 16.47
N GLU A 348 -10.04 16.21 15.60
CA GLU A 348 -11.34 16.76 15.20
C GLU A 348 -11.93 16.08 13.95
N ARG A 349 -11.09 15.36 13.19
CA ARG A 349 -11.48 14.73 11.93
C ARG A 349 -12.29 13.46 12.14
N PHE A 350 -13.12 13.13 11.16
CA PHE A 350 -13.82 11.87 11.16
C PHE A 350 -12.84 10.68 11.11
N PRO A 351 -13.05 9.64 11.93
CA PRO A 351 -14.01 9.59 13.05
C PRO A 351 -13.45 10.24 14.32
N THR A 352 -14.27 11.01 15.03
CA THR A 352 -13.81 11.73 16.22
C THR A 352 -13.55 10.80 17.43
N TRP A 353 -14.25 9.68 17.53
CA TRP A 353 -14.23 8.82 18.72
C TRP A 353 -13.02 7.88 18.83
N MET A 354 -12.31 7.60 17.73
CA MET A 354 -11.20 6.63 17.72
C MET A 354 -10.12 7.00 18.74
N TRP A 355 -9.79 8.28 18.83
CA TRP A 355 -8.77 8.77 19.76
C TRP A 355 -9.33 9.70 20.84
N ARG A 356 -10.53 10.26 20.65
CA ARG A 356 -11.27 11.02 21.68
C ARG A 356 -12.33 10.15 22.34
N ASN A 357 -11.89 9.28 23.23
CA ASN A 357 -12.75 8.42 24.05
C ASN A 357 -12.21 8.29 25.47
N THR A 358 -13.01 7.69 26.35
CA THR A 358 -12.67 7.52 27.78
C THR A 358 -11.43 6.64 28.00
N ASP A 359 -11.30 5.53 27.27
CA ASP A 359 -10.15 4.62 27.43
C ASP A 359 -8.82 5.26 27.02
N VAL A 360 -8.80 6.03 25.94
CA VAL A 360 -7.62 6.78 25.49
C VAL A 360 -7.30 7.93 26.45
N VAL A 361 -8.31 8.60 27.01
CA VAL A 361 -8.10 9.62 28.06
C VAL A 361 -7.40 9.01 29.28
N ASP A 362 -7.88 7.85 29.74
CA ASP A 362 -7.29 7.15 30.88
C ASP A 362 -5.85 6.71 30.58
N PHE A 363 -5.60 6.13 29.40
CA PHE A 363 -4.26 5.73 28.99
C PHE A 363 -3.28 6.92 28.86
N VAL A 364 -3.72 8.03 28.25
CA VAL A 364 -2.91 9.24 28.11
C VAL A 364 -2.63 9.87 29.48
N GLY A 365 -3.60 9.85 30.40
CA GLY A 365 -3.44 10.25 31.79
C GLY A 365 -2.42 9.40 32.53
N TRP A 366 -2.50 8.07 32.39
CA TRP A 366 -1.52 7.13 32.93
C TRP A 366 -0.12 7.37 32.36
N LEU A 367 0.00 7.54 31.03
CA LEU A 367 1.28 7.72 30.37
C LEU A 367 1.97 9.02 30.81
N ARG A 368 1.19 10.08 30.99
CA ARG A 368 1.65 11.34 31.60
C ARG A 368 2.19 11.11 33.01
N ALA A 369 1.43 10.43 33.87
CA ALA A 369 1.82 10.15 35.25
C ALA A 369 3.08 9.27 35.31
N HIS A 370 3.16 8.24 34.46
CA HIS A 370 4.35 7.40 34.32
C HIS A 370 5.58 8.25 33.96
N ASN A 371 5.49 9.06 32.91
CA ASN A 371 6.59 9.90 32.42
C ASN A 371 7.06 10.96 33.41
N ASP A 372 6.19 11.46 34.28
CA ASP A 372 6.57 12.41 35.33
C ASP A 372 7.48 11.77 36.39
N THR A 373 7.46 10.44 36.52
CA THR A 373 8.40 9.69 37.37
C THR A 373 9.72 9.33 36.68
N GLN A 374 9.81 9.54 35.36
CA GLN A 374 10.98 9.16 34.56
C GLN A 374 11.89 10.36 34.25
N PRO A 375 13.22 10.15 34.11
CA PRO A 375 14.10 11.16 33.56
C PRO A 375 13.71 11.46 32.11
N VAL A 376 13.97 12.69 31.64
CA VAL A 376 13.56 13.19 30.32
C VAL A 376 13.96 12.24 29.19
N GLU A 377 15.14 11.65 29.27
CA GLU A 377 15.71 10.75 28.26
C GLU A 377 15.03 9.36 28.21
N ARG A 378 14.23 9.00 29.22
CA ARG A 378 13.48 7.73 29.29
C ARG A 378 11.97 7.90 29.19
N ARG A 379 11.49 9.14 29.02
CA ARG A 379 10.06 9.39 28.85
C ARG A 379 9.57 8.72 27.58
N VAL A 380 8.49 7.96 27.71
CA VAL A 380 7.82 7.26 26.63
C VAL A 380 7.06 8.26 25.77
N GLY A 381 7.18 8.13 24.45
CA GLY A 381 6.46 8.99 23.52
C GLY A 381 5.16 8.37 22.98
N PHE A 382 4.28 9.23 22.48
CA PHE A 382 3.03 8.87 21.81
C PHE A 382 3.10 9.39 20.36
N TYR A 383 2.84 8.57 19.36
CA TYR A 383 3.11 8.94 17.96
C TYR A 383 1.97 8.50 17.05
N GLY A 384 1.58 9.36 16.12
CA GLY A 384 0.73 8.95 14.99
C GLY A 384 1.58 8.22 13.95
N ILE A 385 0.98 7.43 13.08
CA ILE A 385 1.67 6.82 11.93
C ILE A 385 0.91 6.97 10.61
N ASP A 386 -0.29 7.53 10.65
CA ASP A 386 -1.21 7.58 9.51
C ASP A 386 -0.93 8.77 8.58
N LEU A 387 -1.54 8.75 7.40
CA LEU A 387 -1.18 9.53 6.23
C LEU A 387 -2.13 10.69 5.92
N TYR A 388 -3.27 10.80 6.61
CA TYR A 388 -4.37 11.64 6.14
C TYR A 388 -4.16 13.15 6.38
N SER A 389 -3.25 13.56 7.24
CA SER A 389 -3.07 14.93 7.74
C SER A 389 -2.20 15.83 6.85
N LEU A 390 -2.41 15.82 5.52
CA LEU A 390 -1.59 16.62 4.58
C LEU A 390 -1.48 18.10 4.97
N ARG A 391 -2.60 18.78 5.21
CA ARG A 391 -2.62 20.23 5.52
C ARG A 391 -1.98 20.55 6.86
N ALA A 392 -2.37 19.81 7.91
CA ALA A 392 -1.79 19.97 9.24
C ALA A 392 -0.27 19.70 9.21
N SER A 393 0.17 18.73 8.42
CA SER A 393 1.59 18.43 8.24
C SER A 393 2.35 19.54 7.50
N MET A 394 1.79 20.11 6.43
CA MET A 394 2.36 21.29 5.78
C MET A 394 2.47 22.47 6.76
N ALA A 395 1.43 22.71 7.55
CA ALA A 395 1.44 23.76 8.57
C ALA A 395 2.51 23.53 9.63
N ALA A 396 2.69 22.29 10.08
CA ALA A 396 3.74 21.90 11.03
C ALA A 396 5.15 22.17 10.49
N VAL A 397 5.42 21.80 9.22
CA VAL A 397 6.70 22.10 8.54
C VAL A 397 6.93 23.62 8.49
N LEU A 398 5.94 24.39 8.06
CA LEU A 398 6.05 25.85 7.95
C LEU A 398 6.23 26.53 9.32
N ASN A 399 5.54 26.04 10.35
CA ASN A 399 5.66 26.55 11.72
C ASN A 399 7.07 26.33 12.28
N TYR A 400 7.64 25.14 12.07
CA TYR A 400 8.99 24.83 12.48
C TYR A 400 10.02 25.69 11.75
N LEU A 401 9.96 25.73 10.40
CA LEU A 401 10.91 26.51 9.61
C LEU A 401 10.84 28.01 9.92
N ARG A 402 9.65 28.57 10.19
CA ARG A 402 9.54 29.99 10.60
C ARG A 402 10.36 30.33 11.83
N GLN A 403 10.59 29.38 12.72
CA GLN A 403 11.37 29.58 13.94
C GLN A 403 12.87 29.41 13.68
N VAL A 404 13.27 28.43 12.87
CA VAL A 404 14.70 28.03 12.73
C VAL A 404 15.39 28.55 11.46
N ASP A 405 14.63 28.78 10.39
CA ASP A 405 15.10 29.27 9.09
C ASP A 405 13.93 29.95 8.31
N PRO A 406 13.66 31.24 8.56
CA PRO A 406 12.57 31.97 7.90
C PRO A 406 12.65 32.00 6.37
N ASP A 407 13.86 31.97 5.80
CA ASP A 407 14.05 31.94 4.35
C ASP A 407 13.65 30.58 3.77
N ALA A 408 13.99 29.49 4.46
CA ALA A 408 13.49 28.15 4.12
C ALA A 408 11.97 28.06 4.27
N ALA A 409 11.39 28.74 5.26
CA ALA A 409 9.93 28.78 5.41
C ALA A 409 9.24 29.47 4.22
N MET A 410 9.82 30.54 3.68
CA MET A 410 9.30 31.20 2.47
C MET A 410 9.36 30.28 1.25
N ARG A 411 10.47 29.58 1.04
CA ARG A 411 10.60 28.59 -0.05
C ARG A 411 9.60 27.44 0.11
N ALA A 412 9.47 26.89 1.32
CA ALA A 412 8.51 25.83 1.63
C ALA A 412 7.07 26.26 1.32
N ARG A 413 6.71 27.50 1.67
CA ARG A 413 5.38 28.05 1.35
C ARG A 413 5.15 28.14 -0.15
N GLN A 414 6.15 28.57 -0.92
CA GLN A 414 6.05 28.62 -2.38
C GLN A 414 5.86 27.22 -2.99
N ARG A 415 6.60 26.22 -2.49
CA ARG A 415 6.47 24.82 -2.93
C ARG A 415 5.08 24.24 -2.64
N TYR A 416 4.54 24.52 -1.45
CA TYR A 416 3.20 24.05 -1.07
C TYR A 416 2.05 24.82 -1.71
N ALA A 417 2.31 25.98 -2.34
CA ALA A 417 1.26 26.82 -2.94
C ALA A 417 0.49 26.12 -4.08
N CYS A 418 1.02 25.04 -4.66
CA CYS A 418 0.30 24.23 -5.64
C CYS A 418 -0.99 23.60 -5.06
N PHE A 419 -1.07 23.42 -3.73
CA PHE A 419 -2.27 22.94 -3.05
C PHE A 419 -3.30 24.03 -2.77
N ASP A 420 -2.95 25.32 -2.90
CA ASP A 420 -3.83 26.44 -2.51
C ASP A 420 -5.10 26.53 -3.38
N GLN A 421 -5.06 25.99 -4.60
CA GLN A 421 -6.19 25.98 -5.53
C GLN A 421 -7.25 24.93 -5.18
N PHE A 422 -6.87 23.94 -4.39
CA PHE A 422 -7.75 22.87 -3.94
C PHE A 422 -8.20 23.26 -2.53
N SER A 423 -9.50 23.37 -2.28
CA SER A 423 -10.07 23.73 -0.98
C SER A 423 -9.81 22.61 0.05
N GLU A 424 -10.56 22.53 1.15
CA GLU A 424 -10.39 21.47 2.15
C GLU A 424 -10.52 20.04 1.57
N GLU A 425 -11.11 19.88 0.38
CA GLU A 425 -11.25 18.60 -0.33
C GLU A 425 -10.00 18.21 -1.12
N LEU A 426 -9.05 17.53 -0.48
CA LEU A 426 -7.83 17.01 -1.13
C LEU A 426 -8.10 15.91 -2.18
N GLN A 427 -9.28 15.29 -2.14
CA GLN A 427 -9.74 14.39 -3.20
C GLN A 427 -9.86 15.13 -4.55
N SER A 428 -10.22 16.42 -4.52
CA SER A 428 -10.33 17.27 -5.71
C SER A 428 -8.96 17.55 -6.34
N TYR A 429 -7.89 17.67 -5.53
CA TYR A 429 -6.51 17.67 -6.04
C TYR A 429 -6.20 16.36 -6.75
N GLY A 430 -6.44 15.23 -6.07
CA GLY A 430 -6.18 13.90 -6.62
C GLY A 430 -6.87 13.68 -7.96
N TYR A 431 -8.14 14.09 -8.07
CA TYR A 431 -8.92 14.02 -9.30
C TYR A 431 -8.34 14.92 -10.39
N ALA A 432 -8.15 16.22 -10.10
CA ALA A 432 -7.63 17.19 -11.07
C ALA A 432 -6.25 16.79 -11.59
N ALA A 433 -5.36 16.31 -10.72
CA ALA A 433 -4.04 15.83 -11.10
C ALA A 433 -4.12 14.52 -11.92
N HIS A 434 -5.06 13.64 -11.59
CA HIS A 434 -5.29 12.40 -12.31
C HIS A 434 -5.81 12.64 -13.73
N VAL A 435 -6.75 13.56 -13.92
CA VAL A 435 -7.32 13.92 -15.23
C VAL A 435 -6.54 15.00 -15.98
N GLY A 436 -5.37 15.41 -15.47
CA GLY A 436 -4.47 16.35 -16.15
C GLY A 436 -4.95 17.81 -16.18
N LEU A 437 -5.95 18.19 -15.37
CA LEU A 437 -6.42 19.57 -15.23
C LEU A 437 -5.44 20.47 -14.49
N THR A 438 -4.52 19.88 -13.73
CA THR A 438 -3.45 20.57 -13.01
C THR A 438 -2.15 19.76 -13.06
N PRO A 439 -0.96 20.39 -13.05
CA PRO A 439 0.29 19.71 -12.77
C PRO A 439 0.30 19.06 -11.37
N THR A 440 1.10 18.01 -11.18
CA THR A 440 1.27 17.40 -9.86
C THR A 440 2.14 18.28 -8.95
N CYS A 441 1.88 18.21 -7.64
CA CYS A 441 2.72 18.78 -6.60
C CYS A 441 3.94 17.92 -6.24
N GLU A 442 4.08 16.73 -6.87
CA GLU A 442 5.07 15.70 -6.54
C GLU A 442 6.51 16.23 -6.46
N ARG A 443 6.94 17.00 -7.47
CA ARG A 443 8.29 17.59 -7.49
C ARG A 443 8.52 18.54 -6.31
N GLU A 444 7.54 19.38 -6.01
CA GLU A 444 7.64 20.41 -4.98
C GLU A 444 7.68 19.83 -3.57
N VAL A 445 6.83 18.82 -3.29
CA VAL A 445 6.81 18.16 -1.98
C VAL A 445 8.09 17.33 -1.74
N ILE A 446 8.63 16.69 -2.77
CA ILE A 446 9.91 15.96 -2.69
C ILE A 446 11.06 16.95 -2.50
N ALA A 447 11.11 18.06 -3.25
CA ALA A 447 12.13 19.08 -3.09
C ALA A 447 12.15 19.65 -1.66
N GLN A 448 10.97 19.86 -1.06
CA GLN A 448 10.88 20.33 0.31
C GLN A 448 11.46 19.33 1.32
N LEU A 449 11.10 18.05 1.21
CA LEU A 449 11.65 17.00 2.08
C LEU A 449 13.17 16.86 1.92
N VAL A 450 13.66 16.84 0.69
CA VAL A 450 15.09 16.72 0.37
C VAL A 450 15.88 17.91 0.95
N GLU A 451 15.36 19.13 0.86
CA GLU A 451 15.99 20.30 1.49
C GLU A 451 16.10 20.14 3.02
N MET A 452 15.03 19.69 3.69
CA MET A 452 15.07 19.46 5.14
C MET A 452 16.08 18.38 5.52
N GLN A 453 16.14 17.28 4.78
CA GLN A 453 17.10 16.20 4.99
C GLN A 453 18.56 16.67 4.87
N ARG A 454 18.86 17.56 3.91
CA ARG A 454 20.19 18.15 3.74
C ARG A 454 20.58 19.03 4.91
N GLN A 455 19.61 19.79 5.43
CA GLN A 455 19.83 20.69 6.55
C GLN A 455 19.74 19.99 7.90
N ARG A 456 19.52 18.66 7.96
CA ARG A 456 19.38 17.90 9.21
C ARG A 456 20.49 18.20 10.22
N ALA A 457 21.75 18.19 9.81
CA ALA A 457 22.87 18.48 10.72
C ALA A 457 22.88 19.95 11.19
N ALA A 458 22.53 20.89 10.31
CA ALA A 458 22.51 22.32 10.62
C ALA A 458 21.34 22.70 11.54
N TYR A 459 20.16 22.12 11.31
CA TYR A 459 18.97 22.38 12.12
C TYR A 459 19.00 21.62 13.45
N ALA A 460 19.45 20.37 13.48
CA ALA A 460 19.50 19.59 14.72
C ALA A 460 20.56 20.11 15.74
N SER A 461 21.50 20.96 15.30
CA SER A 461 22.53 21.55 16.16
C SER A 461 22.17 22.93 16.71
N ARG A 462 21.09 23.55 16.22
CA ARG A 462 20.58 24.83 16.73
C ARG A 462 19.56 24.55 17.84
N ASP A 463 19.86 24.93 19.08
CA ASP A 463 18.96 24.94 20.27
C ASP A 463 18.87 23.70 21.18
N GLY A 464 20.01 23.06 21.49
CA GLY A 464 20.22 22.33 22.76
C GLY A 464 19.08 21.43 23.26
N ARG A 465 19.11 20.14 22.89
CA ARG A 465 18.21 19.04 23.33
C ARG A 465 16.73 19.13 22.93
N VAL A 466 16.10 20.30 22.81
CA VAL A 466 14.72 20.43 22.26
C VAL A 466 14.73 20.45 20.72
N ALA A 467 15.84 20.92 20.13
CA ALA A 467 16.07 20.99 18.68
C ALA A 467 15.91 19.67 17.90
N ARG A 468 16.27 18.54 18.50
CA ARG A 468 16.37 17.26 17.78
C ARG A 468 15.00 16.61 17.59
N ASP A 469 14.19 16.61 18.63
CA ASP A 469 12.83 16.07 18.60
C ASP A 469 11.99 16.92 17.64
N ASP A 470 12.00 18.25 17.80
CA ASP A 470 11.23 19.17 16.97
C ASP A 470 11.62 19.09 15.47
N PHE A 471 12.91 18.97 15.16
CA PHE A 471 13.34 18.72 13.79
C PHE A 471 12.82 17.38 13.25
N PHE A 472 12.94 16.30 14.03
CA PHE A 472 12.44 14.98 13.62
C PHE A 472 10.92 15.02 13.34
N TYR A 473 10.15 15.68 14.19
CA TYR A 473 8.71 15.87 13.96
C TYR A 473 8.44 16.66 12.68
N ALA A 474 9.15 17.77 12.45
CA ALA A 474 8.98 18.57 11.24
C ALA A 474 9.39 17.80 9.97
N GLU A 475 10.48 17.05 10.02
CA GLU A 475 10.92 16.20 8.92
C GLU A 475 9.93 15.09 8.61
N GLN A 476 9.36 14.45 9.64
CA GLN A 476 8.36 13.41 9.43
C GLN A 476 7.07 13.96 8.83
N ASN A 477 6.67 15.17 9.22
CA ASN A 477 5.58 15.89 8.54
C ASN A 477 5.90 16.15 7.06
N ALA A 478 7.14 16.53 6.72
CA ALA A 478 7.52 16.71 5.32
C ALA A 478 7.45 15.39 4.51
N ARG A 479 7.82 14.26 5.13
CA ARG A 479 7.66 12.91 4.53
C ARG A 479 6.19 12.54 4.35
N LEU A 480 5.37 12.79 5.36
CA LEU A 480 3.92 12.58 5.28
C LEU A 480 3.35 13.39 4.11
N VAL A 481 3.74 14.65 3.95
CA VAL A 481 3.29 15.48 2.83
C VAL A 481 3.64 14.88 1.47
N THR A 482 4.86 14.33 1.31
CA THR A 482 5.24 13.62 0.09
C THR A 482 4.38 12.40 -0.18
N ASN A 483 4.19 11.54 0.83
CA ASN A 483 3.42 10.31 0.66
C ASN A 483 1.93 10.60 0.46
N ALA A 484 1.39 11.64 1.12
CA ALA A 484 -0.02 11.99 1.03
C ALA A 484 -0.35 12.59 -0.34
N GLU A 485 0.55 13.38 -0.94
CA GLU A 485 0.41 13.80 -2.35
C GLU A 485 0.22 12.59 -3.27
N GLN A 486 1.10 11.60 -3.14
CA GLN A 486 1.06 10.40 -3.96
C GLN A 486 -0.20 9.57 -3.69
N TYR A 487 -0.63 9.48 -2.42
CA TYR A 487 -1.86 8.82 -2.02
C TYR A 487 -3.08 9.41 -2.73
N TYR A 488 -3.30 10.72 -2.63
CA TYR A 488 -4.46 11.36 -3.25
C TYR A 488 -4.47 11.21 -4.77
N ARG A 489 -3.29 11.23 -5.41
CA ARG A 489 -3.17 10.99 -6.85
C ARG A 489 -3.43 9.53 -7.26
N SER A 490 -3.11 8.56 -6.41
CA SER A 490 -3.39 7.14 -6.63
C SER A 490 -4.83 6.74 -6.36
N MET A 491 -5.58 7.51 -5.56
CA MET A 491 -6.96 7.20 -5.15
C MET A 491 -7.89 6.93 -6.34
N PHE A 492 -7.61 7.53 -7.50
CA PHE A 492 -8.38 7.39 -8.74
C PHE A 492 -7.83 6.34 -9.73
N ARG A 493 -6.75 5.63 -9.39
CA ARG A 493 -6.13 4.59 -10.24
C ARG A 493 -6.55 3.16 -9.87
N GLY A 494 -6.87 2.91 -8.59
CA GLY A 494 -7.34 1.62 -8.09
C GLY A 494 -7.25 1.52 -6.57
N ARG A 495 -8.11 0.69 -5.94
CA ARG A 495 -8.20 0.54 -4.47
C ARG A 495 -6.93 -0.06 -3.85
N GLU A 496 -6.31 -1.04 -4.53
CA GLU A 496 -5.10 -1.72 -4.05
C GLU A 496 -3.90 -0.78 -3.95
N GLU A 497 -3.75 0.17 -4.89
CA GLU A 497 -2.61 1.10 -4.92
C GLU A 497 -2.62 2.06 -3.73
N SER A 498 -3.77 2.65 -3.42
CA SER A 498 -3.90 3.61 -2.32
C SER A 498 -3.80 2.93 -0.96
N TRP A 499 -4.37 1.73 -0.81
CA TRP A 499 -4.22 0.90 0.39
C TRP A 499 -2.74 0.58 0.66
N ASN A 500 -2.05 0.03 -0.34
CA ASN A 500 -0.65 -0.34 -0.23
C ASN A 500 0.27 0.84 0.09
N LEU A 501 -0.07 2.04 -0.40
CA LEU A 501 0.70 3.23 -0.11
C LEU A 501 0.53 3.67 1.35
N ARG A 502 -0.69 3.65 1.88
CA ARG A 502 -0.97 3.98 3.28
C ARG A 502 -0.22 3.05 4.24
N ASP A 503 -0.30 1.73 4.05
CA ASP A 503 0.37 0.76 4.91
C ASP A 503 1.91 0.79 4.78
N ARG A 504 2.43 1.09 3.58
CA ARG A 504 3.87 1.37 3.42
C ARG A 504 4.28 2.62 4.20
N HIS A 505 3.51 3.70 4.13
CA HIS A 505 3.79 4.91 4.90
C HIS A 505 3.80 4.63 6.41
N MET A 506 2.79 3.94 6.94
CA MET A 506 2.74 3.57 8.36
C MET A 506 3.98 2.75 8.78
N THR A 507 4.36 1.76 7.97
CA THR A 507 5.54 0.93 8.24
C THR A 507 6.85 1.75 8.16
N ASP A 508 6.98 2.62 7.17
CA ASP A 508 8.18 3.45 7.02
C ASP A 508 8.28 4.49 8.15
N THR A 509 7.15 5.00 8.65
CA THR A 509 7.09 5.86 9.84
C THR A 509 7.54 5.09 11.09
N ILE A 510 7.14 3.84 11.27
CA ILE A 510 7.63 2.98 12.36
C ILE A 510 9.16 2.80 12.26
N ASP A 511 9.71 2.60 11.07
CA ASP A 511 11.16 2.47 10.87
C ASP A 511 11.93 3.78 11.18
N GLU A 512 11.39 4.93 10.78
CA GLU A 512 11.94 6.25 11.14
C GLU A 512 11.92 6.44 12.66
N LEU A 513 10.81 6.09 13.33
CA LEU A 513 10.67 6.14 14.78
C LEU A 513 11.67 5.23 15.50
N LEU A 514 11.80 3.97 15.08
CA LEU A 514 12.77 3.04 15.64
C LEU A 514 14.19 3.61 15.52
N ARG A 515 14.56 4.16 14.36
CA ARG A 515 15.89 4.78 14.15
C ARG A 515 16.10 6.02 15.03
N PHE A 516 15.09 6.87 15.14
CA PHE A 516 15.14 8.08 15.95
C PHE A 516 15.31 7.76 17.44
N LEU A 517 14.45 6.89 17.97
CA LEU A 517 14.44 6.48 19.37
C LEU A 517 15.67 5.64 19.73
N SER A 518 16.24 4.89 18.77
CA SER A 518 17.38 4.01 19.04
C SER A 518 18.73 4.74 19.22
N SER A 519 18.73 6.07 19.29
CA SER A 519 19.97 6.85 19.44
C SER A 519 20.68 6.65 20.78
N ASN A 520 19.99 6.16 21.81
CA ASN A 520 20.57 5.86 23.13
C ASN A 520 20.44 4.37 23.52
N GLY A 521 20.26 3.48 22.55
CA GLY A 521 20.07 2.04 22.78
C GLY A 521 19.05 1.43 21.82
N THR A 522 18.76 0.14 21.91
CA THR A 522 17.74 -0.47 21.03
C THR A 522 16.34 -0.08 21.52
N ALA A 523 15.64 0.76 20.75
CA ALA A 523 14.26 1.12 21.06
C ALA A 523 13.28 0.00 20.71
N ARG A 524 12.20 -0.08 21.50
CA ARG A 524 11.06 -0.98 21.33
C ARG A 524 9.78 -0.15 21.30
N ILE A 525 8.85 -0.50 20.40
CA ILE A 525 7.65 0.29 20.13
C ILE A 525 6.42 -0.63 20.14
N VAL A 526 5.35 -0.19 20.81
CA VAL A 526 4.03 -0.80 20.70
C VAL A 526 3.26 -0.08 19.59
N VAL A 527 2.57 -0.82 18.73
CA VAL A 527 1.79 -0.28 17.60
C VAL A 527 0.33 -0.64 17.78
N TRP A 528 -0.57 0.34 17.78
CA TRP A 528 -2.03 0.14 17.81
C TRP A 528 -2.65 0.56 16.48
N ALA A 529 -3.38 -0.35 15.87
CA ALA A 529 -4.14 -0.12 14.65
C ALA A 529 -5.19 -1.23 14.50
N HIS A 530 -5.99 -1.19 13.44
CA HIS A 530 -6.96 -2.25 13.15
C HIS A 530 -6.28 -3.60 12.81
N ASN A 531 -6.95 -4.74 13.06
CA ASN A 531 -6.48 -6.09 12.68
C ASN A 531 -6.13 -6.19 11.18
N SER A 532 -6.87 -5.48 10.32
CA SER A 532 -6.60 -5.41 8.88
C SER A 532 -5.25 -4.79 8.55
N HIS A 533 -4.72 -3.93 9.42
CA HIS A 533 -3.39 -3.35 9.29
C HIS A 533 -2.33 -4.21 9.97
N LEU A 534 -2.63 -4.83 11.12
CA LEU A 534 -1.60 -5.44 11.98
C LEU A 534 -1.45 -6.96 11.90
N GLY A 535 -2.40 -7.69 11.31
CA GLY A 535 -2.21 -9.11 10.99
C GLY A 535 -1.29 -9.31 9.79
N ASP A 536 -0.76 -10.51 9.54
CA ASP A 536 -0.02 -10.79 8.30
C ASP A 536 -0.98 -10.94 7.10
N ALA A 537 -1.04 -9.94 6.21
CA ALA A 537 -1.93 -9.95 5.04
C ALA A 537 -1.74 -11.16 4.11
N ARG A 538 -0.57 -11.82 4.09
CA ARG A 538 -0.35 -13.02 3.26
C ARG A 538 -1.25 -14.18 3.66
N ALA A 539 -1.72 -14.18 4.90
CA ALA A 539 -2.64 -15.17 5.45
C ALA A 539 -4.13 -14.84 5.18
N THR A 540 -4.43 -13.74 4.48
CA THR A 540 -5.81 -13.25 4.31
C THR A 540 -6.23 -13.15 2.84
N GLU A 541 -7.53 -12.95 2.61
CA GLU A 541 -8.09 -12.63 1.30
C GLU A 541 -7.57 -11.30 0.74
N MET A 542 -7.20 -10.36 1.61
CA MET A 542 -6.63 -9.06 1.22
C MET A 542 -5.28 -9.25 0.52
N GLY A 543 -4.37 -10.05 1.10
CA GLY A 543 -3.09 -10.39 0.46
C GLY A 543 -3.24 -11.08 -0.88
N ARG A 544 -4.24 -11.94 -1.03
CA ARG A 544 -4.56 -12.61 -2.30
C ARG A 544 -5.03 -11.65 -3.40
N ARG A 545 -5.57 -10.48 -3.03
CA ARG A 545 -5.93 -9.38 -3.93
C ARG A 545 -4.78 -8.40 -4.15
N GLY A 546 -3.58 -8.66 -3.64
CA GLY A 546 -2.43 -7.77 -3.81
C GLY A 546 -2.38 -6.61 -2.82
N GLU A 547 -3.27 -6.59 -1.81
CA GLU A 547 -3.21 -5.65 -0.69
C GLU A 547 -2.15 -6.12 0.33
N LEU A 548 -1.27 -5.21 0.73
CA LEU A 548 -0.26 -5.39 1.77
C LEU A 548 -0.74 -4.71 3.05
N ASN A 549 -0.17 -5.08 4.18
CA ASN A 549 -0.42 -4.35 5.41
C ASN A 549 0.82 -4.22 6.30
N VAL A 550 0.72 -3.39 7.34
CA VAL A 550 1.79 -3.15 8.30
C VAL A 550 2.28 -4.45 8.93
N GLY A 551 1.38 -5.36 9.34
CA GLY A 551 1.73 -6.63 9.96
C GLY A 551 2.61 -7.51 9.06
N GLN A 552 2.23 -7.66 7.78
CA GLN A 552 3.07 -8.35 6.79
C GLN A 552 4.42 -7.67 6.63
N LEU A 553 4.44 -6.36 6.38
CA LEU A 553 5.68 -5.63 6.09
C LEU A 553 6.64 -5.64 7.28
N VAL A 554 6.11 -5.51 8.50
CA VAL A 554 6.87 -5.65 9.75
C VAL A 554 7.39 -7.08 9.89
N ARG A 555 6.57 -8.11 9.63
CA ARG A 555 7.03 -9.51 9.70
C ARG A 555 8.14 -9.80 8.69
N GLU A 556 8.06 -9.26 7.48
CA GLU A 556 9.10 -9.41 6.45
C GLU A 556 10.41 -8.71 6.82
N ARG A 557 10.35 -7.58 7.53
CA ARG A 557 11.53 -6.80 7.95
C ARG A 557 12.17 -7.30 9.24
N PHE A 558 11.36 -7.69 10.22
CA PHE A 558 11.78 -7.99 11.61
C PHE A 558 11.63 -9.45 12.02
N GLY A 559 10.88 -10.26 11.26
CA GLY A 559 10.71 -11.69 11.54
C GLY A 559 10.17 -11.95 12.95
N ALA A 560 10.96 -12.65 13.76
CA ALA A 560 10.62 -13.00 15.14
C ALA A 560 10.78 -11.84 16.15
N ASP A 561 11.39 -10.73 15.74
CA ASP A 561 11.51 -9.51 16.57
C ASP A 561 10.22 -8.66 16.55
N ALA A 562 9.16 -9.16 15.91
CA ALA A 562 7.83 -8.59 15.94
C ALA A 562 6.82 -9.61 16.48
N VAL A 563 5.93 -9.15 17.36
CA VAL A 563 4.81 -9.94 17.89
C VAL A 563 3.50 -9.30 17.45
N LEU A 564 2.65 -10.06 16.78
CA LEU A 564 1.36 -9.62 16.23
C LEU A 564 0.23 -10.21 17.08
N ILE A 565 -0.62 -9.35 17.62
CA ILE A 565 -1.73 -9.70 18.50
C ILE A 565 -3.02 -9.23 17.84
N GLY A 566 -4.00 -10.11 17.65
CA GLY A 566 -5.32 -9.75 17.13
C GLY A 566 -6.38 -9.79 18.23
N GLN A 567 -7.38 -8.90 18.17
CA GLN A 567 -8.54 -8.93 19.06
C GLN A 567 -9.83 -9.23 18.26
N THR A 568 -10.72 -10.06 18.80
CA THR A 568 -11.94 -10.50 18.09
C THR A 568 -13.16 -10.51 19.02
N THR A 569 -14.38 -10.41 18.45
CA THR A 569 -15.64 -10.48 19.22
C THR A 569 -16.77 -11.21 18.51
N HIS A 570 -17.56 -11.97 19.27
CA HIS A 570 -18.73 -12.69 18.74
C HIS A 570 -19.94 -11.77 18.54
N ALA A 571 -20.33 -11.01 19.55
CA ALA A 571 -21.46 -10.08 19.53
C ALA A 571 -21.22 -8.89 20.47
N GLY A 572 -22.23 -8.04 20.66
CA GLY A 572 -22.19 -6.92 21.60
C GLY A 572 -22.64 -5.60 20.99
N THR A 573 -22.00 -4.50 21.40
CA THR A 573 -22.22 -3.17 20.83
C THR A 573 -20.92 -2.53 20.39
N VAL A 574 -21.00 -1.64 19.40
CA VAL A 574 -19.85 -0.92 18.83
C VAL A 574 -20.23 0.53 18.56
N THR A 575 -19.28 1.45 18.79
CA THR A 575 -19.39 2.83 18.32
C THR A 575 -18.93 2.91 16.87
N ALA A 576 -19.85 3.20 15.95
CA ALA A 576 -19.56 3.30 14.53
C ALA A 576 -20.53 4.26 13.86
N ALA A 577 -20.18 4.72 12.65
CA ALA A 577 -21.08 5.50 11.82
C ALA A 577 -21.82 4.61 10.79
N SER A 578 -22.91 5.13 10.22
CA SER A 578 -23.61 4.51 9.10
C SER A 578 -23.04 4.90 7.72
N ASP A 579 -22.30 6.01 7.65
CA ASP A 579 -21.61 6.47 6.44
C ASP A 579 -20.39 7.33 6.81
N TRP A 580 -19.54 7.63 5.84
CA TRP A 580 -18.42 8.54 6.02
C TRP A 580 -18.88 9.93 6.47
N ASP A 581 -18.10 10.56 7.35
CA ASP A 581 -18.34 11.89 7.93
C ASP A 581 -19.66 12.03 8.73
N GLN A 582 -20.35 10.92 9.02
CA GLN A 582 -21.52 10.93 9.89
C GLN A 582 -21.14 10.85 11.38
N ALA A 583 -22.09 11.25 12.22
CA ALA A 583 -21.95 11.20 13.67
C ALA A 583 -21.79 9.76 14.20
N ALA A 584 -21.11 9.63 15.32
CA ALA A 584 -20.98 8.36 16.02
C ALA A 584 -22.35 7.85 16.51
N GLU A 585 -22.61 6.56 16.32
CA GLU A 585 -23.80 5.85 16.79
C GLU A 585 -23.39 4.66 17.64
N ARG A 586 -24.19 4.30 18.64
CA ARG A 586 -24.04 3.04 19.38
C ARG A 586 -24.85 1.95 18.69
N LYS A 587 -24.16 1.04 17.99
CA LYS A 587 -24.75 0.03 17.12
C LYS A 587 -24.63 -1.36 17.70
N THR A 588 -25.56 -2.25 17.35
CA THR A 588 -25.57 -3.65 17.80
C THR A 588 -24.75 -4.50 16.86
N VAL A 589 -23.69 -5.13 17.36
CA VAL A 589 -22.91 -6.11 16.60
C VAL A 589 -23.71 -7.40 16.51
N ARG A 590 -24.01 -7.83 15.28
CA ARG A 590 -24.75 -9.09 15.07
C ARG A 590 -23.94 -10.28 15.61
N PRO A 591 -24.60 -11.36 16.07
CA PRO A 591 -23.91 -12.61 16.37
C PRO A 591 -23.04 -13.08 15.19
N SER A 592 -21.83 -13.57 15.47
CA SER A 592 -20.87 -13.95 14.45
C SER A 592 -21.43 -15.01 13.48
N MET A 593 -21.02 -14.94 12.22
CA MET A 593 -21.52 -15.83 11.17
C MET A 593 -21.04 -17.29 11.34
N SER A 594 -21.87 -18.25 10.95
CA SER A 594 -21.45 -19.65 10.84
C SER A 594 -20.22 -19.80 9.94
N GLY A 595 -19.21 -20.55 10.41
CA GLY A 595 -17.95 -20.74 9.67
C GLY A 595 -16.92 -19.62 9.85
N SER A 596 -17.17 -18.65 10.73
CA SER A 596 -16.17 -17.68 11.18
C SER A 596 -15.35 -18.21 12.36
N TYR A 597 -14.18 -17.59 12.62
CA TYR A 597 -13.41 -17.86 13.83
C TYR A 597 -14.15 -17.41 15.08
N GLU A 598 -14.78 -16.24 15.03
CA GLU A 598 -15.57 -15.70 16.15
C GLU A 598 -16.69 -16.66 16.53
N ARG A 599 -17.28 -17.38 15.56
CA ARG A 599 -18.27 -18.41 15.86
C ARG A 599 -17.66 -19.65 16.51
N LEU A 600 -16.50 -20.09 16.03
CA LEU A 600 -15.77 -21.20 16.66
C LEU A 600 -15.40 -20.87 18.10
N PHE A 601 -14.99 -19.62 18.36
CA PHE A 601 -14.63 -19.10 19.67
C PHE A 601 -15.85 -18.99 20.58
N HIS A 602 -16.97 -18.47 20.10
CA HIS A 602 -18.25 -18.47 20.84
C HIS A 602 -18.70 -19.89 21.21
N ASP A 603 -18.69 -20.81 20.24
CA ASP A 603 -19.12 -22.20 20.46
C ASP A 603 -18.21 -22.91 21.50
N SER A 604 -17.01 -22.38 21.79
CA SER A 604 -16.14 -22.89 22.87
C SER A 604 -16.78 -22.72 24.26
N GLY A 605 -17.71 -21.79 24.43
CA GLY A 605 -18.36 -21.49 25.71
C GLY A 605 -17.46 -20.75 26.71
N LEU A 606 -16.34 -20.19 26.24
CA LEU A 606 -15.45 -19.33 27.02
C LEU A 606 -15.82 -17.86 26.77
N ASP A 607 -16.01 -17.09 27.84
CA ASP A 607 -16.42 -15.67 27.77
C ASP A 607 -15.31 -14.77 27.22
N ARG A 608 -14.08 -14.95 27.72
CA ARG A 608 -12.92 -14.15 27.33
C ARG A 608 -11.63 -14.93 27.52
N PHE A 609 -10.74 -14.91 26.53
CA PHE A 609 -9.53 -15.72 26.57
C PHE A 609 -8.42 -15.23 25.64
N LEU A 610 -7.21 -15.70 25.90
CA LEU A 610 -6.00 -15.56 25.09
C LEU A 610 -5.64 -16.90 24.43
N LEU A 611 -5.30 -16.85 23.15
CA LEU A 611 -4.80 -17.97 22.35
C LEU A 611 -3.31 -17.75 22.01
N PRO A 612 -2.38 -18.54 22.55
CA PRO A 612 -0.95 -18.42 22.28
C PRO A 612 -0.53 -19.19 21.01
N LEU A 613 -0.98 -18.74 19.84
CA LEU A 613 -0.80 -19.43 18.54
C LEU A 613 0.68 -19.67 18.19
N ARG A 614 1.55 -18.73 18.54
CA ARG A 614 3.00 -18.84 18.29
C ARG A 614 3.66 -20.01 19.02
N ASP A 615 3.27 -20.24 20.27
CA ASP A 615 3.96 -21.16 21.17
C ASP A 615 3.25 -22.54 21.24
N ASP A 616 2.05 -22.65 20.68
CA ASP A 616 1.22 -23.85 20.70
C ASP A 616 0.93 -24.38 19.29
N ILE A 617 1.76 -25.32 18.84
CA ILE A 617 1.66 -25.94 17.51
C ILE A 617 0.34 -26.69 17.32
N ALA A 618 -0.21 -27.29 18.37
CA ALA A 618 -1.46 -28.02 18.28
C ALA A 618 -2.64 -27.07 18.05
N LEU A 619 -2.67 -25.97 18.80
CA LEU A 619 -3.63 -24.89 18.62
C LEU A 619 -3.49 -24.21 17.25
N ALA A 620 -2.27 -23.85 16.85
CA ALA A 620 -2.00 -23.24 15.55
C ALA A 620 -2.45 -24.17 14.40
N GLY A 621 -2.10 -25.46 14.45
CA GLY A 621 -2.52 -26.43 13.44
C GLY A 621 -4.04 -26.62 13.38
N ALA A 622 -4.73 -26.52 14.52
CA ALA A 622 -6.19 -26.60 14.57
C ALA A 622 -6.90 -25.38 13.99
N LEU A 623 -6.23 -24.23 13.97
CA LEU A 623 -6.75 -22.94 13.51
C LEU A 623 -6.15 -22.48 12.17
N ALA A 624 -5.39 -23.35 11.48
CA ALA A 624 -4.78 -23.06 10.18
C ALA A 624 -5.78 -23.09 9.00
N ASP A 625 -6.95 -23.70 9.19
CA ASP A 625 -7.98 -23.79 8.15
C ASP A 625 -8.60 -22.41 7.86
N GLN A 626 -8.68 -22.03 6.59
CA GLN A 626 -9.30 -20.75 6.21
C GLN A 626 -10.76 -20.67 6.65
N ARG A 627 -11.07 -19.63 7.43
CA ARG A 627 -12.41 -19.28 7.92
C ARG A 627 -12.67 -17.80 7.71
N LEU A 628 -13.91 -17.38 7.93
CA LEU A 628 -14.25 -15.97 7.94
C LEU A 628 -13.67 -15.32 9.21
N GLU A 629 -13.11 -14.12 9.07
CA GLU A 629 -12.70 -13.24 10.16
C GLU A 629 -13.47 -11.93 10.04
N ARG A 630 -13.98 -11.43 11.17
CA ARG A 630 -14.72 -10.16 11.23
C ARG A 630 -13.76 -8.98 11.35
N ALA A 631 -14.05 -7.92 10.60
CA ALA A 631 -13.35 -6.66 10.64
C ALA A 631 -14.33 -5.48 10.50
N ILE A 632 -14.54 -4.74 11.59
CA ILE A 632 -15.45 -3.60 11.63
C ILE A 632 -14.64 -2.30 11.69
N GLY A 633 -14.57 -1.58 10.58
CA GLY A 633 -13.94 -0.26 10.57
C GLY A 633 -14.76 0.81 11.31
N VAL A 634 -14.54 2.06 10.92
CA VAL A 634 -15.25 3.24 11.45
C VAL A 634 -16.72 3.28 11.03
N ILE A 635 -17.07 2.53 9.98
CA ILE A 635 -18.42 2.31 9.48
C ILE A 635 -18.83 0.87 9.80
N TYR A 636 -20.04 0.68 10.31
CA TYR A 636 -20.64 -0.64 10.49
C TYR A 636 -22.01 -0.72 9.81
N LEU A 637 -22.17 -1.69 8.91
CA LEU A 637 -23.37 -1.95 8.11
C LEU A 637 -23.90 -3.37 8.38
N PRO A 638 -24.76 -3.56 9.40
CA PRO A 638 -25.28 -4.88 9.79
C PRO A 638 -25.99 -5.63 8.65
N ARG A 639 -26.64 -4.90 7.74
CA ARG A 639 -27.41 -5.47 6.61
C ARG A 639 -26.52 -6.11 5.54
N THR A 640 -25.29 -5.63 5.38
CA THR A 640 -24.33 -6.12 4.38
C THR A 640 -23.11 -6.78 5.01
N GLU A 641 -23.17 -7.14 6.29
CA GLU A 641 -22.01 -7.49 7.11
C GLU A 641 -21.09 -8.54 6.49
N ARG A 642 -21.64 -9.60 5.87
CA ARG A 642 -20.83 -10.62 5.18
C ARG A 642 -19.92 -10.02 4.10
N ILE A 643 -20.41 -9.04 3.35
CA ILE A 643 -19.70 -8.45 2.21
C ILE A 643 -18.80 -7.31 2.69
N SER A 644 -19.25 -6.51 3.67
CA SER A 644 -18.55 -5.31 4.10
C SER A 644 -17.58 -5.51 5.26
N HIS A 645 -17.76 -6.55 6.10
CA HIS A 645 -17.06 -6.71 7.39
C HIS A 645 -16.51 -8.11 7.63
N TYR A 646 -16.44 -8.96 6.60
CA TYR A 646 -15.80 -10.28 6.70
C TYR A 646 -14.90 -10.53 5.50
N PHE A 647 -13.75 -11.15 5.77
CA PHE A 647 -12.85 -11.69 4.77
C PHE A 647 -12.39 -13.10 5.17
N ALA A 648 -11.88 -13.88 4.22
CA ALA A 648 -11.32 -15.19 4.53
C ALA A 648 -9.86 -15.08 5.05
N ALA A 649 -9.56 -15.71 6.18
CA ALA A 649 -8.25 -15.67 6.83
C ALA A 649 -7.81 -17.04 7.38
N ASP A 650 -6.50 -17.25 7.44
CA ASP A 650 -5.83 -18.20 8.32
C ASP A 650 -5.32 -17.43 9.55
N ILE A 651 -6.05 -17.52 10.68
CA ILE A 651 -5.77 -16.68 11.86
C ILE A 651 -4.46 -17.10 12.54
N ALA A 652 -4.07 -18.37 12.43
CA ALA A 652 -2.84 -18.90 13.01
C ALA A 652 -1.59 -18.40 12.27
N SER A 653 -1.70 -18.18 10.96
CA SER A 653 -0.64 -17.55 10.16
C SER A 653 -0.66 -16.02 10.21
N GLN A 654 -1.79 -15.43 10.61
CA GLN A 654 -1.98 -13.98 10.66
C GLN A 654 -1.43 -13.36 11.96
N PHE A 655 -1.62 -14.03 13.10
CA PHE A 655 -1.27 -13.50 14.44
C PHE A 655 -0.46 -14.51 15.26
N ASP A 656 0.41 -14.00 16.14
CA ASP A 656 1.11 -14.79 17.15
C ASP A 656 0.19 -15.08 18.36
N PHE A 657 -0.70 -14.14 18.67
CA PHE A 657 -1.67 -14.23 19.75
C PHE A 657 -3.03 -13.71 19.30
N VAL A 658 -4.10 -14.33 19.79
CA VAL A 658 -5.46 -13.81 19.62
C VAL A 658 -6.13 -13.67 20.97
N ILE A 659 -6.73 -12.51 21.20
CA ILE A 659 -7.57 -12.24 22.35
C ILE A 659 -9.02 -12.22 21.87
N HIS A 660 -9.88 -12.97 22.54
CA HIS A 660 -11.31 -13.04 22.22
C HIS A 660 -12.17 -12.57 23.39
N PHE A 661 -13.23 -11.85 23.07
CA PHE A 661 -14.32 -11.49 23.97
C PHE A 661 -15.64 -11.92 23.33
N ASP A 662 -16.45 -12.70 24.02
CA ASP A 662 -17.69 -13.21 23.44
C ASP A 662 -18.72 -12.08 23.24
N GLU A 663 -18.86 -11.24 24.27
CA GLU A 663 -19.72 -10.04 24.26
C GLU A 663 -18.89 -8.80 24.57
N THR A 664 -19.10 -7.73 23.79
CA THR A 664 -18.37 -6.46 23.91
C THR A 664 -19.28 -5.24 24.01
N THR A 665 -18.73 -4.13 24.46
CA THR A 665 -19.45 -2.87 24.65
C THR A 665 -18.90 -1.74 23.78
N ALA A 666 -19.78 -0.83 23.38
CA ALA A 666 -19.43 0.30 22.53
C ALA A 666 -18.48 1.27 23.25
N LEU A 667 -17.40 1.64 22.57
CA LEU A 667 -16.42 2.62 23.04
C LEU A 667 -17.07 3.97 23.30
N GLU A 668 -16.85 4.55 24.47
CA GLU A 668 -17.52 5.80 24.84
C GLU A 668 -16.79 7.04 24.28
N PRO A 669 -17.38 7.78 23.32
CA PRO A 669 -16.78 8.99 22.78
C PRO A 669 -16.85 10.13 23.80
N LEU A 670 -15.88 11.06 23.75
CA LEU A 670 -15.97 12.30 24.54
C LEU A 670 -17.15 13.19 24.09
N GLU A 671 -17.40 13.24 22.78
CA GLU A 671 -18.57 13.90 22.20
C GLU A 671 -19.71 12.92 21.99
N ARG A 672 -20.53 12.70 23.04
CA ARG A 672 -21.73 11.87 22.93
C ARG A 672 -22.82 12.57 22.10
N THR A 673 -23.24 11.93 21.01
CA THR A 673 -24.34 12.42 20.16
C THR A 673 -25.68 11.86 20.65
N VAL A 674 -26.80 12.48 20.25
CA VAL A 674 -28.15 11.95 20.54
C VAL A 674 -28.32 10.53 19.98
N GLY A 675 -27.76 10.25 18.81
CA GLY A 675 -27.79 8.91 18.20
C GLY A 675 -26.98 7.88 19.00
N TRP A 676 -25.86 8.29 19.60
CA TRP A 676 -25.08 7.44 20.48
C TRP A 676 -25.79 7.15 21.81
N GLU A 677 -26.38 8.16 22.45
CA GLU A 677 -27.11 8.00 23.71
C GLU A 677 -28.36 7.12 23.56
N ALA A 678 -29.15 7.39 22.51
CA ALA A 678 -30.32 6.59 22.18
C ALA A 678 -29.94 5.14 21.84
N GLY A 679 -28.84 4.97 21.09
CA GLY A 679 -28.45 3.70 20.49
C GLY A 679 -29.41 3.25 19.39
N GLU A 680 -29.09 2.11 18.77
CA GLU A 680 -30.03 1.49 17.82
C GLU A 680 -31.34 1.12 18.53
N ALA A 681 -32.47 1.55 17.95
CA ALA A 681 -33.78 1.14 18.40
C ALA A 681 -33.87 -0.40 18.32
N ALA A 682 -34.28 -1.05 19.41
CA ALA A 682 -34.53 -2.48 19.41
C ALA A 682 -35.44 -2.84 18.23
N GLU A 683 -35.02 -3.77 17.38
CA GLU A 683 -35.88 -4.27 16.30
C GLU A 683 -37.15 -4.84 16.96
N THR A 684 -38.25 -4.09 16.91
CA THR A 684 -39.56 -4.58 17.33
C THR A 684 -40.04 -5.59 16.30
N PHE A 685 -39.53 -6.82 16.38
CA PHE A 685 -40.25 -7.97 15.85
C PHE A 685 -41.37 -8.31 16.84
N PRO A 686 -42.63 -8.43 16.41
CA PRO A 686 -43.69 -8.89 17.31
C PRO A 686 -43.43 -10.36 17.63
N THR A 687 -42.91 -10.62 18.82
CA THR A 687 -43.00 -11.95 19.43
C THR A 687 -44.46 -12.17 19.83
N GLY A 688 -45.25 -12.77 18.95
CA GLY A 688 -46.64 -13.12 19.26
C GLY A 688 -47.47 -13.61 18.10
N LEU A 689 -47.26 -14.86 17.67
CA LEU A 689 -48.22 -15.98 17.74
C LEU A 689 -47.63 -17.27 17.14
#